data_AF-A0A3N4K340-F1
#
_entry.id   AF-A0A3N4K340-F1
#
_cell.length_a   1.000
_cell.length_b   1.000
_cell.length_c   1.000
_cell.angle_alpha   90.00
_cell.angle_beta   90.00
_cell.angle_gamma   90.00
#
_symmetry.space_group_name_H-M   'P 1'
#
loop_
_entity.id
_entity.type
_entity.pdbx_description
1 polymer ?
#
loop_
_entity_poly.entity_id
_entity_poly.type
_entity_poly.pdbx_seq_one_letter_code
_entity_poly.pdbx_strand_id
1 'polypeptide(L)'
;MAEEEPDYSNLPLTDRAVHKVWKVRKAAYEEAAAEFAKSPDEGAPCFRDWLMDSGLWKKIVLDSNVAAQQEGITALCAFLQYGGVNACLRSRSHTISPLVEKGLSSTRAGTKQKSLEAVLLYIELDTPTPVLEELAPYLSHKMPKIIAATITTFTSIYAAFGARTVDPKPVLKVLPALFGHADKNVRAEATKLAIELYKWLKDAMKPMFFNDLKPVQQKELEEAFEKVKDESPKQERLLRSQQATAGGEEEQGEEEVEAEVDAFDLAEPVDVLSKLPNEFHEMIASTKWKDRKDALESLFALLNVPRIKDGDFNEIIRALAKSMKDANVVVVTVAANCIELLANGLRKGFGKHRSLIMTPILERLKEKKQTVVEALTKALDAIFGATSLTDCLEDILEYMKHKNPNVKLETLRFLIRCLRNTRDFPSKAESKSIAEASGKLLSDTTAPARDGAAEAMGTLMKILGERQMNPFLDGLDEIRKVKIKEFFDTAEVKAKEKPKPVAPPPATKAHPMKKTLGGKPGLKKKAPPAATAPPLPAEEPQRPMNPPRAIPSKLSAPKAGPGGLKLKKPLGAAGSGTLASPKRVAAPRAPSPEEEPPAPKVAFGGRGLASRPLAKEVAPPARIVDSGLSALEKAELEELRAEKDRWAKQIQEEKAEKAKLLQEINDLQLQNAQLIEEHTRDNLSIRAKEAQLVRARSDAETAEATVHKQQREMDRLKRELARAVRPTSPAPTDISEHMYRDSSLNGSYNGGRNDSIGRSAGNRLSFASTFSGEDKENGYDRGSRMSPTLREGTESGRASAAGSRGGADSIESWKRAAEVTSQLKLRIEVFEHPHVQPLYVFTNKRHSK
;
A
#
# COMPACT_ATOMS: atom_id res chain seq x y z
N MET A 1 -48.99 -48.37 12.15
CA MET A 1 -47.54 -48.55 12.40
C MET A 1 -46.86 -47.30 11.87
N ALA A 2 -45.88 -46.75 12.60
CA ALA A 2 -44.89 -45.88 11.96
C ALA A 2 -43.85 -46.80 11.31
N GLU A 3 -43.44 -46.51 10.08
CA GLU A 3 -42.27 -47.16 9.49
C GLU A 3 -41.04 -46.54 10.16
N GLU A 4 -40.16 -47.36 10.75
CA GLU A 4 -38.87 -46.89 11.25
C GLU A 4 -38.05 -46.36 10.06
N GLU A 5 -37.60 -45.10 10.09
CA GLU A 5 -36.68 -44.61 9.06
C GLU A 5 -35.39 -45.44 9.16
N PRO A 6 -35.00 -46.23 8.13
CA PRO A 6 -33.90 -47.17 8.25
C PRO A 6 -32.58 -46.45 8.50
N ASP A 7 -31.79 -46.94 9.45
CA ASP A 7 -30.52 -46.32 9.85
C ASP A 7 -29.42 -46.54 8.80
N TYR A 8 -29.03 -45.44 8.15
CA TYR A 8 -27.93 -45.41 7.16
C TYR A 8 -26.58 -44.99 7.77
N SER A 9 -26.48 -44.77 9.08
CA SER A 9 -25.27 -44.24 9.74
C SER A 9 -24.07 -45.18 9.64
N ASN A 10 -24.33 -46.48 9.46
CA ASN A 10 -23.30 -47.53 9.32
C ASN A 10 -22.62 -47.56 7.92
N LEU A 11 -23.04 -46.71 6.98
CA LEU A 11 -22.40 -46.58 5.66
C LEU A 11 -21.29 -45.52 5.65
N PRO A 12 -20.21 -45.68 4.86
CA PRO A 12 -19.20 -44.64 4.67
C PRO A 12 -19.79 -43.29 4.22
N LEU A 13 -19.18 -42.19 4.66
CA LEU A 13 -19.64 -40.83 4.30
C LEU A 13 -19.68 -40.59 2.79
N THR A 14 -18.74 -41.14 2.03
CA THR A 14 -18.67 -41.06 0.56
C THR A 14 -19.85 -41.77 -0.11
N ASP A 15 -20.28 -42.93 0.41
CA ASP A 15 -21.45 -43.66 -0.08
C ASP A 15 -22.76 -42.94 0.29
N ARG A 16 -22.86 -42.48 1.54
CA ARG A 16 -24.00 -41.67 2.03
C ARG A 16 -24.15 -40.37 1.23
N ALA A 17 -23.03 -39.74 0.85
CA ALA A 17 -22.97 -38.52 0.04
C ALA A 17 -23.53 -38.66 -1.39
N VAL A 18 -23.69 -39.88 -1.93
CA VAL A 18 -24.35 -40.15 -3.22
C VAL A 18 -25.61 -41.02 -3.09
N HIS A 19 -26.07 -41.27 -1.87
CA HIS A 19 -27.25 -42.11 -1.62
C HIS A 19 -28.53 -41.56 -2.28
N LYS A 20 -29.46 -42.44 -2.65
CA LYS A 20 -30.72 -42.10 -3.35
C LYS A 20 -31.56 -41.08 -2.57
N VAL A 21 -31.60 -41.19 -1.24
CA VAL A 21 -32.40 -40.33 -0.35
C VAL A 21 -31.64 -39.03 -0.05
N TRP A 22 -32.22 -37.88 -0.45
CA TRP A 22 -31.57 -36.57 -0.31
C TRP A 22 -31.32 -36.14 1.15
N LYS A 23 -32.17 -36.57 2.11
CA LYS A 23 -31.93 -36.38 3.55
C LYS A 23 -30.56 -36.96 3.96
N VAL A 24 -30.28 -38.19 3.52
CA VAL A 24 -29.05 -38.94 3.85
C VAL A 24 -27.82 -38.26 3.24
N ARG A 25 -27.93 -37.79 1.99
CA ARG A 25 -26.87 -36.99 1.36
C ARG A 25 -26.59 -35.70 2.12
N LYS A 26 -27.63 -34.92 2.44
CA LYS A 26 -27.51 -33.67 3.20
C LYS A 26 -26.83 -33.90 4.55
N ALA A 27 -27.28 -34.90 5.31
CA ALA A 27 -26.69 -35.26 6.60
C ALA A 27 -25.20 -35.64 6.45
N ALA A 28 -24.85 -36.44 5.43
CA ALA A 28 -23.45 -36.80 5.17
C ALA A 28 -22.58 -35.59 4.78
N TYR A 29 -23.12 -34.59 4.09
CA TYR A 29 -22.40 -33.35 3.79
C TYR A 29 -22.17 -32.52 5.07
N GLU A 30 -23.18 -32.39 5.93
CA GLU A 30 -23.07 -31.68 7.22
C GLU A 30 -22.09 -32.37 8.17
N GLU A 31 -22.10 -33.70 8.20
CA GLU A 31 -21.19 -34.55 8.99
C GLU A 31 -19.75 -34.44 8.47
N ALA A 32 -19.53 -34.59 7.16
CA ALA A 32 -18.21 -34.43 6.54
C ALA A 32 -17.63 -33.02 6.76
N ALA A 33 -18.44 -31.97 6.60
CA ALA A 33 -18.01 -30.59 6.89
C ALA A 33 -17.56 -30.43 8.36
N ALA A 34 -18.27 -31.08 9.29
CA ALA A 34 -17.93 -31.08 10.71
C ALA A 34 -16.72 -31.98 11.07
N GLU A 35 -16.40 -33.00 10.26
CA GLU A 35 -15.15 -33.77 10.41
C GLU A 35 -13.93 -33.00 9.87
N PHE A 36 -14.05 -32.39 8.68
CA PHE A 36 -12.98 -31.57 8.10
C PHE A 36 -12.63 -30.39 9.02
N ALA A 37 -13.63 -29.71 9.60
CA ALA A 37 -13.40 -28.62 10.55
C ALA A 37 -12.81 -29.05 11.91
N LYS A 38 -12.73 -30.36 12.18
CA LYS A 38 -12.09 -30.95 13.38
C LYS A 38 -10.76 -31.64 13.09
N SER A 39 -10.30 -31.66 11.83
CA SER A 39 -9.04 -32.31 11.48
C SER A 39 -7.84 -31.58 12.11
N PRO A 40 -6.86 -32.29 12.68
CA PRO A 40 -5.66 -31.66 13.23
C PRO A 40 -4.70 -31.14 12.15
N ASP A 41 -4.66 -31.76 10.97
CA ASP A 41 -3.75 -31.44 9.88
C ASP A 41 -4.27 -31.94 8.52
N GLU A 42 -3.66 -31.47 7.42
CA GLU A 42 -4.04 -31.79 6.02
C GLU A 42 -3.92 -33.30 5.68
N GLY A 43 -3.21 -34.08 6.49
CA GLY A 43 -3.04 -35.53 6.35
C GLY A 43 -4.07 -36.38 7.11
N ALA A 44 -5.04 -35.77 7.79
CA ALA A 44 -6.02 -36.48 8.61
C ALA A 44 -6.83 -37.55 7.84
N PRO A 45 -7.15 -38.71 8.46
CA PRO A 45 -7.82 -39.82 7.77
C PRO A 45 -9.16 -39.46 7.11
N CYS A 46 -9.92 -38.50 7.66
CA CYS A 46 -11.21 -38.07 7.11
C CYS A 46 -11.10 -37.50 5.68
N PHE A 47 -9.95 -36.96 5.26
CA PHE A 47 -9.75 -36.51 3.88
C PHE A 47 -9.48 -37.65 2.90
N ARG A 48 -9.02 -38.81 3.37
CA ARG A 48 -8.41 -39.86 2.54
C ARG A 48 -9.34 -40.34 1.42
N ASP A 49 -10.58 -40.70 1.75
CA ASP A 49 -11.48 -41.33 0.78
C ASP A 49 -12.01 -40.31 -0.24
N TRP A 50 -12.19 -39.05 0.18
CA TRP A 50 -12.54 -37.91 -0.67
C TRP A 50 -11.40 -37.46 -1.60
N LEU A 51 -10.15 -37.74 -1.25
CA LEU A 51 -8.97 -37.57 -2.11
C LEU A 51 -8.76 -38.73 -3.08
N MET A 52 -9.37 -39.90 -2.83
CA MET A 52 -9.32 -41.08 -3.70
C MET A 52 -10.46 -41.09 -4.73
N ASP A 53 -11.71 -40.83 -4.34
CA ASP A 53 -12.81 -40.51 -5.27
C ASP A 53 -13.09 -39.00 -5.29
N SER A 54 -12.13 -38.21 -5.80
CA SER A 54 -12.37 -36.76 -5.99
C SER A 54 -13.44 -36.48 -7.06
N GLY A 55 -13.80 -37.47 -7.88
CA GLY A 55 -14.91 -37.41 -8.84
C GLY A 55 -16.29 -37.31 -8.18
N LEU A 56 -16.41 -37.76 -6.93
CA LEU A 56 -17.61 -37.64 -6.08
C LEU A 56 -18.11 -36.18 -6.02
N TRP A 57 -17.20 -35.21 -5.90
CA TRP A 57 -17.51 -33.79 -5.78
C TRP A 57 -18.34 -33.24 -6.95
N LYS A 58 -18.17 -33.79 -8.16
CA LYS A 58 -18.99 -33.41 -9.33
C LYS A 58 -20.47 -33.74 -9.12
N LYS A 59 -20.79 -34.85 -8.46
CA LYS A 59 -22.17 -35.26 -8.15
C LYS A 59 -22.77 -34.36 -7.06
N ILE A 60 -21.95 -33.99 -6.06
CA ILE A 60 -22.33 -33.19 -4.89
C ILE A 60 -22.65 -31.74 -5.28
N VAL A 61 -21.77 -31.08 -6.04
CA VAL A 61 -22.01 -29.71 -6.53
C VAL A 61 -23.22 -29.66 -7.49
N LEU A 62 -23.50 -30.77 -8.18
CA LEU A 62 -24.64 -30.90 -9.10
C LEU A 62 -25.92 -31.50 -8.46
N ASP A 63 -26.00 -31.67 -7.14
CA ASP A 63 -27.12 -32.35 -6.47
C ASP A 63 -28.49 -31.82 -6.95
N SER A 64 -29.44 -32.74 -7.15
CA SER A 64 -30.80 -32.45 -7.61
C SER A 64 -31.67 -31.75 -6.58
N ASN A 65 -31.33 -31.84 -5.28
CA ASN A 65 -32.03 -31.15 -4.20
C ASN A 65 -31.23 -29.92 -3.74
N VAL A 66 -31.82 -28.73 -3.90
CA VAL A 66 -31.15 -27.44 -3.60
C VAL A 66 -30.76 -27.21 -2.14
N ALA A 67 -31.31 -27.97 -1.18
CA ALA A 67 -30.89 -27.92 0.22
C ALA A 67 -29.71 -28.86 0.49
N ALA A 68 -29.71 -30.07 -0.11
CA ALA A 68 -28.55 -30.95 -0.09
C ALA A 68 -27.36 -30.31 -0.86
N GLN A 69 -27.60 -29.76 -2.05
CA GLN A 69 -26.60 -29.05 -2.85
C GLN A 69 -25.91 -27.92 -2.09
N GLN A 70 -26.67 -27.15 -1.28
CA GLN A 70 -26.12 -26.06 -0.48
C GLN A 70 -25.09 -26.58 0.54
N GLU A 71 -25.43 -27.62 1.31
CA GLU A 71 -24.51 -28.17 2.29
C GLU A 71 -23.39 -29.02 1.67
N GLY A 72 -23.61 -29.60 0.49
CA GLY A 72 -22.56 -30.24 -0.31
C GLY A 72 -21.48 -29.25 -0.75
N ILE A 73 -21.85 -28.01 -1.07
CA ILE A 73 -20.89 -26.93 -1.38
C ILE A 73 -20.29 -26.37 -0.09
N THR A 74 -21.03 -26.29 1.03
CA THR A 74 -20.44 -26.00 2.36
C THR A 74 -19.36 -27.02 2.73
N ALA A 75 -19.60 -28.32 2.49
CA ALA A 75 -18.62 -29.39 2.71
C ALA A 75 -17.40 -29.28 1.78
N LEU A 76 -17.58 -28.86 0.52
CA LEU A 76 -16.48 -28.58 -0.38
C LEU A 76 -15.61 -27.41 0.12
N CYS A 77 -16.21 -26.33 0.64
CA CYS A 77 -15.44 -25.24 1.25
C CYS A 77 -14.59 -25.73 2.43
N ALA A 78 -15.16 -26.54 3.32
CA ALA A 78 -14.41 -27.13 4.45
C ALA A 78 -13.31 -28.08 3.98
N PHE A 79 -13.59 -28.93 2.98
CA PHE A 79 -12.61 -29.83 2.38
C PHE A 79 -11.39 -29.08 1.80
N LEU A 80 -11.63 -27.93 1.15
CA LEU A 80 -10.55 -27.07 0.64
C LEU A 80 -9.80 -26.37 1.77
N GLN A 81 -10.52 -25.75 2.72
CA GLN A 81 -9.93 -24.98 3.81
C GLN A 81 -8.96 -25.80 4.67
N TYR A 82 -9.32 -27.05 4.98
CA TYR A 82 -8.60 -27.93 5.91
C TYR A 82 -7.83 -29.08 5.22
N GLY A 83 -8.27 -29.56 4.06
CA GLY A 83 -7.64 -30.67 3.31
C GLY A 83 -6.47 -30.27 2.39
N GLY A 84 -6.08 -28.99 2.42
CA GLY A 84 -4.81 -28.50 1.88
C GLY A 84 -4.67 -28.48 0.36
N VAL A 85 -3.42 -28.41 -0.09
CA VAL A 85 -3.10 -28.32 -1.54
C VAL A 85 -3.54 -29.57 -2.30
N ASN A 86 -3.54 -30.74 -1.66
CA ASN A 86 -4.01 -31.99 -2.27
C ASN A 86 -5.53 -32.00 -2.52
N ALA A 87 -6.33 -31.38 -1.63
CA ALA A 87 -7.75 -31.18 -1.88
C ALA A 87 -7.96 -30.33 -3.14
N CYS A 88 -7.35 -29.14 -3.17
CA CYS A 88 -7.39 -28.21 -4.31
C CYS A 88 -7.07 -28.90 -5.66
N LEU A 89 -5.87 -29.51 -5.78
CA LEU A 89 -5.39 -30.07 -7.04
C LEU A 89 -6.23 -31.25 -7.54
N ARG A 90 -6.89 -32.00 -6.66
CA ARG A 90 -7.66 -33.21 -7.02
C ARG A 90 -9.13 -32.94 -7.30
N SER A 91 -9.75 -31.92 -6.71
CA SER A 91 -11.18 -31.62 -6.90
C SER A 91 -11.48 -30.48 -7.88
N ARG A 92 -10.51 -29.62 -8.22
CA ARG A 92 -10.70 -28.46 -9.12
C ARG A 92 -11.39 -28.82 -10.44
N SER A 93 -10.76 -29.69 -11.24
CA SER A 93 -11.25 -30.15 -12.55
C SER A 93 -12.58 -30.94 -12.52
N HIS A 94 -13.10 -31.23 -11.33
CA HIS A 94 -14.38 -31.90 -11.12
C HIS A 94 -15.46 -30.94 -10.58
N THR A 95 -15.13 -29.68 -10.28
CA THR A 95 -16.01 -28.75 -9.57
C THR A 95 -16.13 -27.36 -10.16
N ILE A 96 -15.11 -26.76 -10.80
CA ILE A 96 -15.22 -25.36 -11.31
C ILE A 96 -16.37 -25.24 -12.32
N SER A 97 -16.41 -26.09 -13.35
CA SER A 97 -17.50 -26.15 -14.33
C SER A 97 -18.90 -26.35 -13.66
N PRO A 98 -19.11 -27.35 -12.79
CA PRO A 98 -20.33 -27.47 -11.98
C PRO A 98 -20.70 -26.27 -11.12
N LEU A 99 -19.71 -25.61 -10.48
CA LEU A 99 -19.91 -24.43 -9.65
C LEU A 99 -20.40 -23.27 -10.51
N VAL A 100 -19.87 -23.06 -11.72
CA VAL A 100 -20.40 -22.05 -12.65
C VAL A 100 -21.83 -22.38 -13.09
N GLU A 101 -22.08 -23.62 -13.50
CA GLU A 101 -23.36 -24.02 -14.10
C GLU A 101 -24.54 -23.96 -13.13
N LYS A 102 -24.38 -24.48 -11.89
CA LYS A 102 -25.48 -24.53 -10.90
C LYS A 102 -25.24 -23.74 -9.60
N GLY A 103 -24.00 -23.43 -9.25
CA GLY A 103 -23.65 -22.80 -7.97
C GLY A 103 -23.70 -21.27 -8.01
N LEU A 104 -22.76 -20.67 -8.75
CA LEU A 104 -22.63 -19.23 -8.99
C LEU A 104 -23.85 -18.65 -9.72
N SER A 105 -24.50 -19.46 -10.56
CA SER A 105 -25.75 -19.11 -11.25
C SER A 105 -27.01 -19.30 -10.38
N SER A 106 -26.91 -19.78 -9.14
CA SER A 106 -28.06 -20.08 -8.27
C SER A 106 -28.87 -18.83 -7.91
N THR A 107 -30.17 -19.01 -7.67
CA THR A 107 -31.04 -17.99 -7.09
C THR A 107 -30.98 -17.95 -5.56
N ARG A 108 -30.39 -18.96 -4.91
CA ARG A 108 -30.19 -18.99 -3.44
C ARG A 108 -28.90 -18.27 -3.09
N ALA A 109 -29.00 -17.19 -2.31
CA ALA A 109 -27.85 -16.37 -1.91
C ALA A 109 -26.74 -17.20 -1.23
N GLY A 110 -27.08 -18.05 -0.26
CA GLY A 110 -26.11 -18.92 0.43
C GLY A 110 -25.40 -19.90 -0.51
N THR A 111 -26.12 -20.53 -1.45
CA THR A 111 -25.52 -21.39 -2.48
C THR A 111 -24.55 -20.61 -3.37
N LYS A 112 -24.93 -19.41 -3.82
CA LYS A 112 -24.03 -18.55 -4.63
C LYS A 112 -22.79 -18.13 -3.84
N GLN A 113 -22.95 -17.71 -2.58
CA GLN A 113 -21.85 -17.27 -1.73
C GLN A 113 -20.86 -18.39 -1.43
N LYS A 114 -21.33 -19.59 -1.05
CA LYS A 114 -20.46 -20.76 -0.86
C LYS A 114 -19.80 -21.22 -2.16
N SER A 115 -20.47 -21.07 -3.30
CA SER A 115 -19.86 -21.38 -4.61
C SER A 115 -18.72 -20.42 -4.97
N LEU A 116 -18.87 -19.14 -4.65
CA LEU A 116 -17.81 -18.15 -4.82
C LEU A 116 -16.65 -18.41 -3.85
N GLU A 117 -16.95 -18.71 -2.58
CA GLU A 117 -15.94 -19.04 -1.58
C GLU A 117 -15.08 -20.24 -1.99
N ALA A 118 -15.70 -21.31 -2.53
CA ALA A 118 -14.97 -22.45 -3.08
C ALA A 118 -14.01 -22.05 -4.23
N VAL A 119 -14.45 -21.16 -5.14
CA VAL A 119 -13.59 -20.65 -6.24
C VAL A 119 -12.43 -19.81 -5.70
N LEU A 120 -12.64 -18.97 -4.68
CA LEU A 120 -11.57 -18.19 -4.06
C LEU A 120 -10.56 -19.11 -3.33
N LEU A 121 -11.04 -20.13 -2.60
CA LEU A 121 -10.18 -21.12 -1.94
C LEU A 121 -9.33 -21.93 -2.94
N TYR A 122 -9.86 -22.28 -4.12
CA TYR A 122 -9.06 -22.94 -5.17
C TYR A 122 -7.89 -22.09 -5.68
N ILE A 123 -8.05 -20.76 -5.70
CA ILE A 123 -6.97 -19.83 -6.05
C ILE A 123 -6.00 -19.71 -4.88
N GLU A 124 -6.50 -19.53 -3.66
CA GLU A 124 -5.71 -19.33 -2.44
C GLU A 124 -4.73 -20.49 -2.15
N LEU A 125 -5.16 -21.73 -2.42
CA LEU A 125 -4.40 -22.96 -2.12
C LEU A 125 -3.36 -23.35 -3.17
N ASP A 126 -3.40 -22.77 -4.38
CA ASP A 126 -2.50 -23.10 -5.49
C ASP A 126 -2.10 -21.82 -6.23
N THR A 127 -2.76 -21.52 -7.35
CA THR A 127 -2.46 -20.39 -8.24
C THR A 127 -3.74 -19.98 -8.99
N PRO A 128 -3.87 -18.71 -9.43
CA PRO A 128 -5.05 -18.27 -10.16
C PRO A 128 -5.23 -18.96 -11.52
N THR A 129 -4.15 -19.11 -12.29
CA THR A 129 -4.19 -19.40 -13.73
C THR A 129 -5.09 -20.57 -14.12
N PRO A 130 -5.00 -21.78 -13.51
CA PRO A 130 -5.84 -22.91 -13.90
C PRO A 130 -7.34 -22.67 -13.61
N VAL A 131 -7.65 -21.90 -12.57
CA VAL A 131 -9.04 -21.50 -12.26
C VAL A 131 -9.56 -20.52 -13.30
N LEU A 132 -8.74 -19.56 -13.74
CA LEU A 132 -9.12 -18.63 -14.82
C LEU A 132 -9.34 -19.37 -16.15
N GLU A 133 -8.49 -20.36 -16.47
CA GLU A 133 -8.60 -21.17 -17.68
C GLU A 133 -9.88 -22.02 -17.71
N GLU A 134 -10.30 -22.61 -16.58
CA GLU A 134 -11.58 -23.32 -16.46
C GLU A 134 -12.80 -22.37 -16.45
N LEU A 135 -12.67 -21.13 -15.95
CA LEU A 135 -13.75 -20.13 -15.93
C LEU A 135 -13.94 -19.38 -17.26
N ALA A 136 -12.87 -19.06 -17.98
CA ALA A 136 -12.89 -18.16 -19.14
C ALA A 136 -13.89 -18.56 -20.26
N PRO A 137 -14.07 -19.84 -20.62
CA PRO A 137 -15.07 -20.25 -21.62
C PRO A 137 -16.50 -19.81 -21.27
N TYR A 138 -16.84 -19.72 -19.98
CA TYR A 138 -18.19 -19.37 -19.54
C TYR A 138 -18.54 -17.88 -19.74
N LEU A 139 -17.56 -17.02 -19.99
CA LEU A 139 -17.79 -15.62 -20.42
C LEU A 139 -18.44 -15.54 -21.81
N SER A 140 -18.39 -16.59 -22.63
CA SER A 140 -19.07 -16.68 -23.94
C SER A 140 -20.25 -17.66 -23.96
N HIS A 141 -20.73 -18.10 -22.79
CA HIS A 141 -21.75 -19.14 -22.69
C HIS A 141 -23.14 -18.72 -23.22
N LYS A 142 -23.88 -19.65 -23.84
CA LYS A 142 -25.19 -19.39 -24.48
C LYS A 142 -26.29 -18.84 -23.54
N MET A 143 -26.09 -18.87 -22.23
CA MET A 143 -27.05 -18.41 -21.22
C MET A 143 -26.55 -17.13 -20.55
N PRO A 144 -27.18 -15.95 -20.75
CA PRO A 144 -26.73 -14.68 -20.19
C PRO A 144 -26.59 -14.68 -18.66
N LYS A 145 -27.44 -15.44 -17.96
CA LYS A 145 -27.36 -15.64 -16.49
C LYS A 145 -26.02 -16.26 -16.05
N ILE A 146 -25.48 -17.17 -16.85
CA ILE A 146 -24.19 -17.83 -16.57
C ILE A 146 -23.03 -16.89 -16.92
N ILE A 147 -23.11 -16.16 -18.05
CA ILE A 147 -22.12 -15.11 -18.37
C ILE A 147 -22.06 -14.10 -17.21
N ALA A 148 -23.19 -13.53 -16.78
CA ALA A 148 -23.22 -12.53 -15.72
C ALA A 148 -22.68 -13.06 -14.38
N ALA A 149 -23.04 -14.29 -13.98
CA ALA A 149 -22.48 -14.93 -12.79
C ALA A 149 -20.94 -15.14 -12.89
N THR A 150 -20.45 -15.50 -14.07
CA THR A 150 -19.03 -15.66 -14.36
C THR A 150 -18.31 -14.31 -14.27
N ILE A 151 -18.87 -13.23 -14.84
CA ILE A 151 -18.32 -11.87 -14.73
C ILE A 151 -18.24 -11.44 -13.26
N THR A 152 -19.32 -11.55 -12.47
CA THR A 152 -19.27 -11.21 -11.03
C THR A 152 -18.18 -12.01 -10.31
N THR A 153 -17.93 -13.26 -10.71
CA THR A 153 -16.88 -14.11 -10.13
C THR A 153 -15.48 -13.59 -10.48
N PHE A 154 -15.23 -13.20 -11.73
CA PHE A 154 -13.98 -12.51 -12.09
C PHE A 154 -13.81 -11.20 -11.31
N THR A 155 -14.86 -10.39 -11.14
CA THR A 155 -14.79 -9.15 -10.34
C THR A 155 -14.36 -9.44 -8.90
N SER A 156 -14.95 -10.46 -8.25
CA SER A 156 -14.55 -10.88 -6.90
C SER A 156 -13.14 -11.47 -6.83
N ILE A 157 -12.65 -12.12 -7.89
CA ILE A 157 -11.27 -12.63 -7.97
C ILE A 157 -10.27 -11.46 -8.03
N TYR A 158 -10.51 -10.44 -8.85
CA TYR A 158 -9.63 -9.27 -8.91
C TYR A 158 -9.69 -8.41 -7.64
N ALA A 159 -10.86 -8.25 -7.01
CA ALA A 159 -10.96 -7.58 -5.72
C ALA A 159 -10.18 -8.31 -4.62
N ALA A 160 -10.30 -9.64 -4.54
CA ALA A 160 -9.64 -10.43 -3.50
C ALA A 160 -8.11 -10.53 -3.70
N PHE A 161 -7.65 -10.88 -4.89
CA PHE A 161 -6.23 -11.23 -5.13
C PHE A 161 -5.42 -10.16 -5.88
N GLY A 162 -6.09 -9.18 -6.51
CA GLY A 162 -5.48 -8.09 -7.25
C GLY A 162 -4.92 -8.47 -8.63
N ALA A 163 -4.92 -7.50 -9.55
CA ALA A 163 -4.39 -7.67 -10.90
C ALA A 163 -2.84 -7.81 -10.99
N ARG A 164 -2.14 -7.81 -9.85
CA ARG A 164 -0.72 -8.21 -9.75
C ARG A 164 -0.56 -9.72 -9.59
N THR A 165 -1.48 -10.37 -8.86
CA THR A 165 -1.47 -11.82 -8.63
C THR A 165 -2.21 -12.56 -9.74
N VAL A 166 -3.28 -11.96 -10.25
CA VAL A 166 -4.18 -12.49 -11.28
C VAL A 166 -3.92 -11.75 -12.59
N ASP A 167 -3.49 -12.44 -13.66
CA ASP A 167 -3.26 -11.78 -14.95
C ASP A 167 -4.57 -11.16 -15.49
N PRO A 168 -4.62 -9.84 -15.75
CA PRO A 168 -5.80 -9.19 -16.33
C PRO A 168 -5.92 -9.39 -17.85
N LYS A 169 -4.84 -9.72 -18.58
CA LYS A 169 -4.83 -9.73 -20.06
C LYS A 169 -5.88 -10.65 -20.69
N PRO A 170 -6.12 -11.89 -20.21
CA PRO A 170 -7.16 -12.75 -20.80
C PRO A 170 -8.56 -12.14 -20.69
N VAL A 171 -8.82 -11.41 -19.62
CA VAL A 171 -10.13 -10.79 -19.32
C VAL A 171 -10.29 -9.46 -20.05
N LEU A 172 -9.24 -8.63 -20.11
CA LEU A 172 -9.20 -7.39 -20.90
C LEU A 172 -9.52 -7.66 -22.39
N LYS A 173 -9.00 -8.75 -22.96
CA LYS A 173 -9.28 -9.16 -24.35
C LYS A 173 -10.73 -9.59 -24.61
N VAL A 174 -11.48 -9.96 -23.58
CA VAL A 174 -12.89 -10.41 -23.70
C VAL A 174 -13.88 -9.27 -23.40
N LEU A 175 -13.47 -8.24 -22.63
CA LEU A 175 -14.32 -7.13 -22.21
C LEU A 175 -15.10 -6.42 -23.34
N PRO A 176 -14.55 -6.14 -24.54
CA PRO A 176 -15.33 -5.56 -25.64
C PRO A 176 -16.53 -6.39 -26.07
N ALA A 177 -16.39 -7.72 -26.09
CA ALA A 177 -17.50 -8.63 -26.42
C ALA A 177 -18.60 -8.62 -25.34
N LEU A 178 -18.22 -8.47 -24.07
CA LEU A 178 -19.17 -8.34 -22.95
C LEU A 178 -19.92 -7.01 -23.00
N PHE A 179 -19.24 -5.91 -23.34
CA PHE A 179 -19.86 -4.60 -23.58
C PHE A 179 -20.73 -4.56 -24.84
N GLY A 180 -20.46 -5.42 -25.83
CA GLY A 180 -21.29 -5.62 -27.02
C GLY A 180 -22.52 -6.52 -26.80
N HIS A 181 -22.62 -7.22 -25.67
CA HIS A 181 -23.63 -8.24 -25.43
C HIS A 181 -25.06 -7.69 -25.33
N ALA A 182 -26.05 -8.41 -25.88
CA ALA A 182 -27.44 -7.94 -25.95
C ALA A 182 -28.07 -7.73 -24.56
N ASP A 183 -27.89 -8.70 -23.65
CA ASP A 183 -28.43 -8.67 -22.30
C ASP A 183 -27.89 -7.49 -21.47
N LYS A 184 -28.81 -6.74 -20.83
CA LYS A 184 -28.49 -5.54 -20.03
C LYS A 184 -27.69 -5.88 -18.77
N ASN A 185 -27.97 -7.01 -18.12
CA ASN A 185 -27.30 -7.41 -16.88
C ASN A 185 -25.86 -7.86 -17.15
N VAL A 186 -25.61 -8.59 -18.24
CA VAL A 186 -24.23 -8.92 -18.69
C VAL A 186 -23.39 -7.65 -18.88
N ARG A 187 -23.94 -6.63 -19.57
CA ARG A 187 -23.25 -5.33 -19.72
C ARG A 187 -23.05 -4.60 -18.40
N ALA A 188 -24.02 -4.62 -17.50
CA ALA A 188 -23.92 -3.98 -16.19
C ALA A 188 -22.87 -4.64 -15.27
N GLU A 189 -22.75 -5.97 -15.28
CA GLU A 189 -21.66 -6.67 -14.58
C GLU A 189 -20.31 -6.38 -15.27
N ALA A 190 -20.25 -6.29 -16.60
CA ALA A 190 -19.02 -5.94 -17.33
C ALA A 190 -18.51 -4.53 -16.97
N THR A 191 -19.41 -3.56 -16.75
CA THR A 191 -19.05 -2.24 -16.19
C THR A 191 -18.39 -2.38 -14.82
N LYS A 192 -18.93 -3.20 -13.91
CA LYS A 192 -18.34 -3.42 -12.58
C LYS A 192 -16.95 -4.05 -12.66
N LEU A 193 -16.77 -5.05 -13.53
CA LEU A 193 -15.48 -5.69 -13.78
C LEU A 193 -14.46 -4.70 -14.34
N ALA A 194 -14.86 -3.82 -15.26
CA ALA A 194 -14.00 -2.77 -15.79
C ALA A 194 -13.62 -1.73 -14.73
N ILE A 195 -14.57 -1.31 -13.86
CA ILE A 195 -14.30 -0.41 -12.73
C ILE A 195 -13.28 -1.05 -11.77
N GLU A 196 -13.50 -2.32 -11.38
CA GLU A 196 -12.60 -3.01 -10.46
C GLU A 196 -11.19 -3.13 -11.04
N LEU A 197 -11.06 -3.60 -12.29
CA LEU A 197 -9.77 -3.62 -12.99
C LEU A 197 -9.13 -2.22 -13.08
N TYR A 198 -9.91 -1.15 -13.24
CA TYR A 198 -9.38 0.22 -13.25
C TYR A 198 -8.85 0.67 -11.88
N LYS A 199 -9.35 0.16 -10.75
CA LYS A 199 -8.72 0.42 -9.44
C LYS A 199 -7.27 -0.07 -9.43
N TRP A 200 -7.03 -1.26 -9.98
CA TRP A 200 -5.72 -1.92 -9.96
C TRP A 200 -4.76 -1.44 -11.06
N LEU A 201 -5.31 -1.04 -12.22
CA LEU A 201 -4.54 -0.76 -13.44
C LEU A 201 -4.56 0.72 -13.85
N LYS A 202 -5.51 1.53 -13.35
CA LYS A 202 -5.74 2.92 -13.76
C LYS A 202 -5.77 3.03 -15.30
N ASP A 203 -5.20 4.08 -15.89
CA ASP A 203 -5.18 4.27 -17.34
C ASP A 203 -4.43 3.17 -18.12
N ALA A 204 -3.59 2.36 -17.46
CA ALA A 204 -2.79 1.31 -18.09
C ALA A 204 -3.62 0.27 -18.87
N MET A 205 -4.86 0.04 -18.46
CA MET A 205 -5.76 -0.90 -19.16
C MET A 205 -6.45 -0.31 -20.39
N LYS A 206 -6.58 1.02 -20.50
CA LYS A 206 -7.35 1.64 -21.60
C LYS A 206 -6.82 1.23 -22.99
N PRO A 207 -5.50 1.23 -23.28
CA PRO A 207 -4.97 0.82 -24.58
C PRO A 207 -5.26 -0.64 -24.99
N MET A 208 -5.72 -1.50 -24.07
CA MET A 208 -5.95 -2.93 -24.33
C MET A 208 -7.35 -3.26 -24.86
N PHE A 209 -8.33 -2.35 -24.72
CA PHE A 209 -9.74 -2.63 -25.06
C PHE A 209 -10.65 -1.39 -25.25
N PHE A 210 -10.25 -0.21 -24.75
CA PHE A 210 -11.14 0.94 -24.63
C PHE A 210 -11.52 1.54 -26.00
N ASN A 211 -10.61 1.48 -26.96
CA ASN A 211 -10.81 1.96 -28.33
C ASN A 211 -11.81 1.11 -29.12
N ASP A 212 -12.06 -0.14 -28.71
CA ASP A 212 -13.03 -1.05 -29.34
C ASP A 212 -14.48 -0.82 -28.85
N LEU A 213 -14.66 0.06 -27.86
CA LEU A 213 -15.95 0.42 -27.30
C LEU A 213 -16.61 1.58 -28.05
N LYS A 214 -17.95 1.67 -27.97
CA LYS A 214 -18.69 2.80 -28.56
C LYS A 214 -18.40 4.08 -27.76
N PRO A 215 -18.37 5.28 -28.38
CA PRO A 215 -18.08 6.54 -27.68
C PRO A 215 -18.97 6.84 -26.46
N VAL A 216 -20.22 6.36 -26.46
CA VAL A 216 -21.11 6.46 -25.29
C VAL A 216 -20.59 5.61 -24.12
N GLN A 217 -20.11 4.39 -24.40
CA GLN A 217 -19.58 3.45 -23.40
C GLN A 217 -18.21 3.90 -22.89
N GLN A 218 -17.39 4.52 -23.75
CA GLN A 218 -16.14 5.17 -23.36
C GLN A 218 -16.42 6.28 -22.33
N LYS A 219 -17.35 7.19 -22.62
CA LYS A 219 -17.75 8.27 -21.70
C LYS A 219 -18.37 7.74 -20.39
N GLU A 220 -19.25 6.74 -20.47
CA GLU A 220 -19.85 6.09 -19.28
C GLU A 220 -18.78 5.45 -18.38
N LEU A 221 -17.73 4.86 -18.97
CA LEU A 221 -16.59 4.32 -18.23
C LEU A 221 -15.68 5.40 -17.67
N GLU A 222 -15.38 6.47 -18.42
CA GLU A 222 -14.61 7.61 -17.90
C GLU A 222 -15.28 8.25 -16.68
N GLU A 223 -16.60 8.46 -16.72
CA GLU A 223 -17.36 8.98 -15.58
C GLU A 223 -17.43 7.99 -14.40
N ALA A 224 -17.21 6.69 -14.63
CA ALA A 224 -17.13 5.68 -13.58
C ALA A 224 -15.71 5.54 -13.01
N PHE A 225 -14.70 5.64 -13.87
CA PHE A 225 -13.27 5.60 -13.54
C PHE A 225 -12.84 6.83 -12.72
N GLU A 226 -13.33 8.02 -13.07
CA GLU A 226 -13.07 9.27 -12.33
C GLU A 226 -13.50 9.16 -10.85
N LYS A 227 -14.56 8.41 -10.57
CA LYS A 227 -15.09 8.19 -9.21
C LYS A 227 -14.28 7.21 -8.36
N VAL A 228 -13.36 6.44 -8.96
CA VAL A 228 -12.48 5.47 -8.29
C VAL A 228 -11.00 5.71 -8.61
N LYS A 229 -10.64 6.85 -9.21
CA LYS A 229 -9.27 7.17 -9.61
C LYS A 229 -8.35 7.28 -8.39
N ASP A 230 -8.86 7.81 -7.29
CA ASP A 230 -8.13 8.02 -6.03
C ASP A 230 -8.22 6.80 -5.08
N GLU A 231 -8.99 5.77 -5.43
CA GLU A 231 -9.02 4.49 -4.70
C GLU A 231 -7.78 3.64 -5.04
N SER A 232 -6.83 3.53 -4.12
CA SER A 232 -5.74 2.54 -4.20
C SER A 232 -6.21 1.21 -3.59
N PRO A 233 -6.48 0.16 -4.40
CA PRO A 233 -7.01 -1.09 -3.87
C PRO A 233 -5.92 -1.87 -3.12
N LYS A 234 -6.34 -2.60 -2.08
CA LYS A 234 -5.49 -3.51 -1.31
C LYS A 234 -5.89 -4.96 -1.59
N GLN A 235 -4.92 -5.88 -1.52
CA GLN A 235 -5.15 -7.29 -1.75
C GLN A 235 -5.82 -7.92 -0.52
N GLU A 236 -7.14 -8.13 -0.56
CA GLU A 236 -7.90 -8.65 0.59
C GLU A 236 -7.56 -10.11 0.95
N ARG A 237 -7.04 -10.91 0.01
CA ARG A 237 -6.59 -12.30 0.23
C ARG A 237 -5.21 -12.56 -0.36
N LEU A 238 -4.28 -12.95 0.51
CA LEU A 238 -2.98 -13.48 0.13
C LEU A 238 -3.10 -14.96 -0.27
N LEU A 239 -2.34 -15.41 -1.28
CA LEU A 239 -2.16 -16.84 -1.57
C LEU A 239 -1.53 -17.54 -0.36
N ARG A 240 -1.82 -18.82 -0.09
CA ARG A 240 -1.18 -19.60 1.00
C ARG A 240 0.35 -19.65 0.85
N SER A 241 0.86 -19.56 -0.38
CA SER A 241 2.29 -19.40 -0.70
C SER A 241 2.88 -18.04 -0.34
N GLN A 242 2.07 -16.96 -0.36
CA GLN A 242 2.45 -15.62 0.12
C GLN A 242 2.33 -15.53 1.65
N GLN A 243 1.28 -16.12 2.24
CA GLN A 243 1.07 -16.23 3.69
C GLN A 243 2.28 -16.93 4.37
N ALA A 244 2.77 -18.02 3.78
CA ALA A 244 3.94 -18.76 4.28
C ALA A 244 5.26 -17.97 4.25
N THR A 245 5.35 -16.88 3.47
CA THR A 245 6.49 -15.94 3.52
C THR A 245 6.27 -14.74 4.45
N ALA A 246 5.03 -14.48 4.86
CA ALA A 246 4.71 -13.41 5.82
C ALA A 246 4.80 -13.88 7.28
N GLY A 247 4.39 -15.12 7.57
CA GLY A 247 4.41 -15.73 8.92
C GLY A 247 5.79 -16.03 9.52
N GLY A 248 6.82 -15.28 9.15
CA GLY A 248 8.17 -15.33 9.73
C GLY A 248 8.52 -14.13 10.63
N GLU A 249 7.79 -13.01 10.50
CA GLU A 249 8.03 -11.76 11.24
C GLU A 249 6.69 -11.13 11.64
N GLU A 250 6.09 -11.57 12.76
CA GLU A 250 4.88 -10.94 13.32
C GLU A 250 5.21 -9.60 14.03
N GLU A 251 4.26 -8.67 13.98
CA GLU A 251 4.31 -7.30 14.55
C GLU A 251 5.39 -6.34 14.00
N GLN A 252 5.31 -5.97 12.71
CA GLN A 252 5.61 -4.59 12.27
C GLN A 252 4.97 -4.19 10.92
N GLY A 253 4.02 -3.25 10.98
CA GLY A 253 3.65 -2.31 9.89
C GLY A 253 3.26 -2.89 8.52
N GLU A 254 1.96 -3.10 8.28
CA GLU A 254 1.39 -3.34 6.95
C GLU A 254 1.35 -2.07 6.06
N GLU A 255 2.51 -1.48 5.75
CA GLU A 255 2.60 -0.28 4.91
C GLU A 255 3.28 -0.52 3.55
N GLU A 256 2.42 -0.60 2.53
CA GLU A 256 2.67 -0.12 1.17
C GLU A 256 3.90 -0.65 0.41
N VAL A 257 3.72 -1.85 -0.14
CA VAL A 257 4.36 -2.23 -1.42
C VAL A 257 3.64 -1.53 -2.57
N GLU A 258 3.79 -0.20 -2.63
CA GLU A 258 3.53 0.63 -3.81
C GLU A 258 4.37 0.13 -4.99
N ALA A 259 3.73 -0.73 -5.78
CA ALA A 259 4.09 -0.96 -7.16
C ALA A 259 2.77 -1.04 -7.91
N GLU A 260 2.41 0.07 -8.55
CA GLU A 260 1.34 0.11 -9.56
C GLU A 260 1.50 -1.07 -10.52
N VAL A 261 0.40 -1.66 -10.98
CA VAL A 261 0.46 -2.68 -12.02
C VAL A 261 0.72 -1.97 -13.36
N ASP A 262 2.00 -1.70 -13.57
CA ASP A 262 2.54 -0.81 -14.58
C ASP A 262 2.08 -1.18 -16.01
N ALA A 263 1.68 -0.16 -16.79
CA ALA A 263 1.33 -0.29 -18.21
C ALA A 263 2.40 -1.00 -19.04
N PHE A 264 3.66 -0.87 -18.62
CA PHE A 264 4.77 -1.77 -18.91
C PHE A 264 4.35 -3.23 -19.06
N ASP A 265 3.99 -3.86 -17.95
CA ASP A 265 3.88 -5.30 -17.90
C ASP A 265 2.59 -5.81 -18.53
N LEU A 266 1.56 -4.96 -18.62
CA LEU A 266 0.33 -5.22 -19.38
C LEU A 266 0.56 -5.27 -20.90
N ALA A 267 1.39 -4.38 -21.45
CA ALA A 267 1.62 -4.30 -22.89
C ALA A 267 2.28 -5.58 -23.46
N GLU A 268 1.94 -5.89 -24.72
CA GLU A 268 2.60 -6.95 -25.49
C GLU A 268 3.93 -6.42 -26.10
N PRO A 269 5.04 -7.17 -26.04
CA PRO A 269 6.33 -6.68 -26.54
C PRO A 269 6.35 -6.55 -28.06
N VAL A 270 6.48 -5.33 -28.57
CA VAL A 270 6.49 -5.07 -30.02
C VAL A 270 7.89 -5.30 -30.61
N ASP A 271 7.96 -6.11 -31.66
CA ASP A 271 9.17 -6.21 -32.49
C ASP A 271 9.30 -4.94 -33.34
N VAL A 272 10.36 -4.15 -33.08
CA VAL A 272 10.69 -2.91 -33.81
C VAL A 272 11.86 -3.09 -34.77
N LEU A 273 12.75 -4.05 -34.51
CA LEU A 273 13.95 -4.31 -35.32
C LEU A 273 13.56 -4.83 -36.71
N SER A 274 12.55 -5.72 -36.78
CA SER A 274 11.97 -6.23 -38.03
C SER A 274 11.23 -5.17 -38.88
N LYS A 275 11.06 -3.95 -38.36
CA LYS A 275 10.34 -2.83 -39.01
C LYS A 275 11.25 -1.68 -39.43
N LEU A 276 12.55 -1.78 -39.15
CA LEU A 276 13.53 -0.74 -39.49
C LEU A 276 13.69 -0.64 -41.02
N PRO A 277 13.63 0.56 -41.64
CA PRO A 277 13.88 0.72 -43.07
C PRO A 277 15.29 0.29 -43.46
N ASN A 278 15.45 -0.34 -44.62
CA ASN A 278 16.75 -0.81 -45.11
C ASN A 278 17.76 0.36 -45.26
N GLU A 279 17.24 1.52 -45.67
CA GLU A 279 17.96 2.74 -45.94
C GLU A 279 18.39 3.48 -44.66
N PHE A 280 17.91 3.06 -43.46
CA PHE A 280 18.15 3.76 -42.19
C PHE A 280 19.64 3.99 -41.93
N HIS A 281 20.48 2.96 -42.15
CA HIS A 281 21.91 3.00 -41.87
C HIS A 281 22.68 3.90 -42.85
N GLU A 282 22.19 4.08 -44.08
CA GLU A 282 22.72 5.03 -45.06
C GLU A 282 22.27 6.47 -44.72
N MET A 283 20.97 6.66 -44.50
CA MET A 283 20.37 7.97 -44.24
C MET A 283 20.91 8.59 -42.94
N ILE A 284 21.12 7.81 -41.88
CA ILE A 284 21.74 8.29 -40.63
C ILE A 284 23.25 8.55 -40.76
N ALA A 285 23.89 8.04 -41.81
CA ALA A 285 25.29 8.30 -42.14
C ALA A 285 25.47 9.46 -43.15
N SER A 286 24.41 9.89 -43.85
CA SER A 286 24.42 10.94 -44.86
C SER A 286 25.05 12.25 -44.34
N THR A 287 25.75 12.97 -45.22
CA THR A 287 26.31 14.29 -44.90
C THR A 287 25.22 15.36 -44.76
N LYS A 288 24.06 15.19 -45.40
CA LYS A 288 22.92 16.11 -45.29
C LYS A 288 22.20 15.87 -43.96
N TRP A 289 22.01 16.94 -43.19
CA TRP A 289 21.37 16.84 -41.86
C TRP A 289 19.87 16.51 -41.90
N LYS A 290 19.19 16.79 -43.03
CA LYS A 290 17.78 16.43 -43.25
C LYS A 290 17.63 14.92 -43.31
N ASP A 291 18.36 14.27 -44.23
CA ASP A 291 18.43 12.81 -44.36
C ASP A 291 18.63 12.11 -42.98
N ARG A 292 19.54 12.63 -42.14
CA ARG A 292 19.78 12.13 -40.77
C ARG A 292 18.63 12.39 -39.80
N LYS A 293 18.02 13.57 -39.81
CA LYS A 293 16.81 13.90 -39.03
C LYS A 293 15.65 12.97 -39.42
N ASP A 294 15.40 12.83 -40.71
CA ASP A 294 14.23 12.14 -41.24
C ASP A 294 14.35 10.60 -41.00
N ALA A 295 15.58 10.06 -40.97
CA ALA A 295 15.88 8.72 -40.48
C ALA A 295 15.59 8.55 -38.98
N LEU A 296 15.95 9.53 -38.15
CA LEU A 296 15.65 9.51 -36.71
C LEU A 296 14.16 9.69 -36.42
N GLU A 297 13.42 10.48 -37.20
CA GLU A 297 11.96 10.61 -37.04
C GLU A 297 11.23 9.33 -37.46
N SER A 298 11.73 8.65 -38.49
CA SER A 298 11.27 7.30 -38.86
C SER A 298 11.52 6.28 -37.74
N LEU A 299 12.72 6.31 -37.12
CA LEU A 299 13.03 5.48 -35.96
C LEU A 299 12.16 5.86 -34.74
N PHE A 300 11.96 7.14 -34.45
CA PHE A 300 11.12 7.62 -33.35
C PHE A 300 9.69 7.09 -33.46
N ALA A 301 9.10 7.11 -34.66
CA ALA A 301 7.78 6.55 -34.92
C ALA A 301 7.69 5.03 -34.66
N LEU A 302 8.76 4.27 -34.94
CA LEU A 302 8.85 2.83 -34.65
C LEU A 302 9.08 2.53 -33.16
N LEU A 303 9.81 3.39 -32.45
CA LEU A 303 10.11 3.26 -31.02
C LEU A 303 8.97 3.73 -30.11
N ASN A 304 7.99 4.47 -30.63
CA ASN A 304 6.87 5.01 -29.87
C ASN A 304 5.79 3.95 -29.59
N VAL A 305 6.18 2.92 -28.84
CA VAL A 305 5.35 1.77 -28.44
C VAL A 305 5.48 1.53 -26.93
N PRO A 306 4.41 1.10 -26.22
CA PRO A 306 4.46 0.98 -24.76
C PRO A 306 5.50 -0.01 -24.23
N ARG A 307 5.85 -1.03 -25.01
CA ARG A 307 6.84 -2.06 -24.66
C ARG A 307 7.54 -2.56 -25.92
N ILE A 308 8.87 -2.52 -25.91
CA ILE A 308 9.72 -3.01 -26.99
C ILE A 308 10.17 -4.44 -26.66
N LYS A 309 10.21 -5.31 -27.67
CA LYS A 309 10.77 -6.66 -27.57
C LYS A 309 12.29 -6.61 -27.48
N ASP A 310 12.86 -7.30 -26.50
CA ASP A 310 14.30 -7.42 -26.32
C ASP A 310 15.01 -8.00 -27.57
N GLY A 311 16.18 -7.45 -27.89
CA GLY A 311 16.93 -7.79 -29.10
C GLY A 311 18.33 -7.17 -29.14
N ASP A 312 18.94 -7.19 -30.33
CA ASP A 312 20.21 -6.52 -30.58
C ASP A 312 19.98 -5.09 -31.12
N PHE A 313 20.12 -4.11 -30.22
CA PHE A 313 20.03 -2.69 -30.53
C PHE A 313 21.41 -2.03 -30.69
N ASN A 314 22.52 -2.79 -30.70
CA ASN A 314 23.87 -2.23 -30.65
C ASN A 314 24.15 -1.21 -31.77
N GLU A 315 23.68 -1.47 -32.99
CA GLU A 315 23.93 -0.56 -34.12
C GLU A 315 23.10 0.72 -34.04
N ILE A 316 21.83 0.60 -33.63
CA ILE A 316 20.95 1.75 -33.37
C ILE A 316 21.52 2.61 -32.25
N ILE A 317 21.97 2.01 -31.14
CA ILE A 317 22.63 2.72 -30.03
C ILE A 317 23.92 3.42 -30.50
N ARG A 318 24.76 2.79 -31.35
CA ARG A 318 25.95 3.43 -31.94
C ARG A 318 25.56 4.63 -32.83
N ALA A 319 24.50 4.51 -33.64
CA ALA A 319 24.00 5.58 -34.49
C ALA A 319 23.45 6.76 -33.66
N LEU A 320 22.72 6.48 -32.58
CA LEU A 320 22.24 7.48 -31.63
C LEU A 320 23.40 8.16 -30.89
N ALA A 321 24.38 7.39 -30.38
CA ALA A 321 25.59 7.91 -29.73
C ALA A 321 26.46 8.79 -30.64
N LYS A 322 26.48 8.50 -31.95
CA LYS A 322 27.07 9.37 -32.98
C LYS A 322 26.23 10.63 -33.20
N SER A 323 24.90 10.50 -33.26
CA SER A 323 23.96 11.61 -33.47
C SER A 323 23.94 12.62 -32.32
N MET A 324 24.22 12.22 -31.08
CA MET A 324 24.44 13.16 -29.96
C MET A 324 25.60 14.16 -30.22
N LYS A 325 26.54 13.79 -31.09
CA LYS A 325 27.72 14.58 -31.46
C LYS A 325 27.51 15.39 -32.76
N ASP A 326 26.30 15.42 -33.32
CA ASP A 326 26.00 16.13 -34.57
C ASP A 326 26.19 17.65 -34.45
N ALA A 327 26.58 18.29 -35.55
CA ALA A 327 26.66 19.75 -35.63
C ALA A 327 25.27 20.42 -35.62
N ASN A 328 24.25 19.77 -36.18
CA ASN A 328 22.89 20.29 -36.19
C ASN A 328 22.10 19.83 -34.96
N VAL A 329 21.73 20.79 -34.11
CA VAL A 329 21.04 20.53 -32.84
C VAL A 329 19.64 19.91 -33.01
N VAL A 330 18.99 20.03 -34.17
CA VAL A 330 17.71 19.37 -34.45
C VAL A 330 17.88 17.84 -34.52
N VAL A 331 18.96 17.37 -35.16
CA VAL A 331 19.31 15.94 -35.22
C VAL A 331 19.58 15.40 -33.81
N VAL A 332 20.24 16.20 -32.97
CA VAL A 332 20.50 15.89 -31.54
C VAL A 332 19.19 15.77 -30.75
N THR A 333 18.22 16.66 -30.96
CA THR A 333 16.91 16.61 -30.28
C THR A 333 16.14 15.34 -30.64
N VAL A 334 16.03 14.98 -31.93
CA VAL A 334 15.32 13.75 -32.32
C VAL A 334 16.07 12.50 -31.83
N ALA A 335 17.41 12.51 -31.84
CA ALA A 335 18.21 11.42 -31.27
C ALA A 335 17.95 11.24 -29.76
N ALA A 336 17.90 12.34 -28.98
CA ALA A 336 17.57 12.29 -27.56
C ALA A 336 16.17 11.71 -27.31
N ASN A 337 15.16 12.13 -28.09
CA ASN A 337 13.80 11.59 -28.01
C ASN A 337 13.73 10.09 -28.38
N CYS A 338 14.56 9.62 -29.32
CA CYS A 338 14.68 8.18 -29.62
C CYS A 338 15.31 7.40 -28.45
N ILE A 339 16.29 7.99 -27.76
CA ILE A 339 16.95 7.37 -26.59
C ILE A 339 15.97 7.28 -25.41
N GLU A 340 15.16 8.33 -25.18
CA GLU A 340 14.06 8.34 -24.19
C GLU A 340 13.10 7.15 -24.41
N LEU A 341 12.55 7.03 -25.63
CA LEU A 341 11.63 5.93 -25.97
C LEU A 341 12.29 4.55 -25.88
N LEU A 342 13.53 4.40 -26.34
CA LEU A 342 14.24 3.13 -26.31
C LEU A 342 14.60 2.67 -24.89
N ALA A 343 14.93 3.61 -23.99
CA ALA A 343 15.17 3.32 -22.58
C ALA A 343 13.86 2.98 -21.84
N ASN A 344 12.80 3.76 -22.04
CA ASN A 344 11.48 3.49 -21.45
C ASN A 344 10.87 2.18 -21.96
N GLY A 345 11.06 1.88 -23.26
CA GLY A 345 10.50 0.72 -23.94
C GLY A 345 11.28 -0.59 -23.76
N LEU A 346 12.54 -0.56 -23.31
CA LEU A 346 13.32 -1.77 -22.94
C LEU A 346 13.55 -1.93 -21.43
N ARG A 347 13.48 -0.84 -20.64
CA ARG A 347 13.81 -0.79 -19.21
C ARG A 347 15.14 -1.50 -18.92
N LYS A 348 15.14 -2.55 -18.08
CA LYS A 348 16.34 -3.30 -17.70
C LYS A 348 17.12 -3.88 -18.91
N GLY A 349 16.45 -4.17 -20.03
CA GLY A 349 17.10 -4.59 -21.28
C GLY A 349 18.02 -3.52 -21.90
N PHE A 350 17.79 -2.24 -21.57
CA PHE A 350 18.62 -1.10 -21.99
C PHE A 350 19.93 -0.99 -21.22
N GLY A 351 20.03 -1.50 -19.98
CA GLY A 351 21.16 -1.25 -19.09
C GLY A 351 22.54 -1.60 -19.70
N LYS A 352 22.58 -2.65 -20.53
CA LYS A 352 23.75 -3.07 -21.32
C LYS A 352 24.29 -2.01 -22.29
N HIS A 353 23.52 -0.97 -22.58
CA HIS A 353 23.84 0.13 -23.50
C HIS A 353 24.17 1.46 -22.80
N ARG A 354 23.99 1.56 -21.46
CA ARG A 354 24.11 2.82 -20.69
C ARG A 354 25.41 3.58 -20.96
N SER A 355 26.54 2.89 -20.85
CA SER A 355 27.89 3.47 -20.97
C SER A 355 28.23 3.96 -22.39
N LEU A 356 27.57 3.44 -23.43
CA LEU A 356 27.79 3.86 -24.81
C LEU A 356 27.02 5.14 -25.16
N ILE A 357 25.91 5.41 -24.46
CA ILE A 357 24.96 6.48 -24.79
C ILE A 357 24.98 7.65 -23.80
N MET A 358 25.19 7.40 -22.51
CA MET A 358 25.07 8.44 -21.47
C MET A 358 26.20 9.47 -21.51
N THR A 359 27.45 9.04 -21.68
CA THR A 359 28.61 9.94 -21.79
C THR A 359 28.47 10.94 -22.98
N PRO A 360 28.04 10.54 -24.20
CA PRO A 360 27.63 11.47 -25.25
C PRO A 360 26.53 12.49 -24.90
N ILE A 361 25.56 12.12 -24.04
CA ILE A 361 24.47 13.03 -23.63
C ILE A 361 24.98 14.03 -22.60
N LEU A 362 25.75 13.60 -21.60
CA LEU A 362 26.38 14.47 -20.60
C LEU A 362 27.31 15.51 -21.25
N GLU A 363 28.11 15.09 -22.24
CA GLU A 363 28.92 15.98 -23.08
C GLU A 363 28.08 17.01 -23.88
N ARG A 364 26.79 16.72 -24.10
CA ARG A 364 25.87 17.59 -24.82
C ARG A 364 25.04 18.52 -23.93
N LEU A 365 25.13 18.41 -22.60
CA LEU A 365 24.59 19.38 -21.63
C LEU A 365 25.27 20.77 -21.67
N LYS A 366 26.12 21.03 -22.66
CA LYS A 366 26.61 22.36 -23.05
C LYS A 366 25.59 23.20 -23.82
N GLU A 367 24.54 22.57 -24.35
CA GLU A 367 23.44 23.25 -25.03
C GLU A 367 22.63 24.12 -24.04
N LYS A 368 22.13 25.26 -24.53
CA LYS A 368 21.35 26.21 -23.73
C LYS A 368 19.93 26.48 -24.25
N LYS A 369 19.58 25.95 -25.43
CA LYS A 369 18.22 26.08 -25.96
C LYS A 369 17.30 25.17 -25.17
N GLN A 370 16.30 25.74 -24.49
CA GLN A 370 15.42 25.03 -23.56
C GLN A 370 14.84 23.71 -24.12
N THR A 371 14.30 23.73 -25.34
CA THR A 371 13.74 22.54 -26.02
C THR A 371 14.75 21.40 -26.26
N VAL A 372 16.05 21.70 -26.21
CA VAL A 372 17.14 20.73 -26.34
C VAL A 372 17.55 20.22 -24.97
N VAL A 373 17.66 21.13 -23.98
CA VAL A 373 17.93 20.77 -22.57
C VAL A 373 16.85 19.83 -22.03
N GLU A 374 15.58 20.04 -22.39
CA GLU A 374 14.45 19.17 -22.05
C GLU A 374 14.57 17.78 -22.66
N ALA A 375 14.88 17.67 -23.95
CA ALA A 375 15.08 16.38 -24.62
C ALA A 375 16.28 15.60 -24.05
N LEU A 376 17.40 16.29 -23.80
CA LEU A 376 18.58 15.71 -23.13
C LEU A 376 18.24 15.26 -21.70
N THR A 377 17.44 16.05 -20.98
CA THR A 377 16.96 15.74 -19.62
C THR A 377 16.11 14.49 -19.59
N LYS A 378 15.08 14.41 -20.44
CA LYS A 378 14.21 13.22 -20.53
C LYS A 378 14.98 11.96 -20.93
N ALA A 379 15.92 12.07 -21.86
CA ALA A 379 16.78 10.96 -22.24
C ALA A 379 17.62 10.45 -21.05
N LEU A 380 18.25 11.34 -20.26
CA LEU A 380 19.00 10.97 -19.06
C LEU A 380 18.11 10.36 -17.96
N ASP A 381 16.93 10.94 -17.74
CA ASP A 381 16.00 10.48 -16.71
C ASP A 381 15.39 9.11 -17.07
N ALA A 382 15.12 8.85 -18.35
CA ALA A 382 14.72 7.53 -18.86
C ALA A 382 15.86 6.50 -18.76
N ILE A 383 17.11 6.89 -19.03
CA ILE A 383 18.30 6.05 -18.82
C ILE A 383 18.43 5.68 -17.33
N PHE A 384 18.21 6.62 -16.41
CA PHE A 384 18.20 6.34 -14.97
C PHE A 384 17.05 5.40 -14.58
N GLY A 385 15.83 5.64 -15.07
CA GLY A 385 14.68 4.74 -14.84
C GLY A 385 14.86 3.31 -15.39
N ALA A 386 15.73 3.15 -16.39
CA ALA A 386 16.15 1.86 -16.93
C ALA A 386 17.35 1.21 -16.20
N THR A 387 18.02 1.93 -15.29
CA THR A 387 19.24 1.49 -14.58
C THR A 387 19.20 1.82 -13.08
N SER A 388 20.27 2.33 -12.47
CA SER A 388 20.35 2.62 -11.04
C SER A 388 21.31 3.78 -10.74
N LEU A 389 21.27 4.29 -9.50
CA LEU A 389 22.24 5.28 -9.04
C LEU A 389 23.67 4.74 -9.10
N THR A 390 23.88 3.48 -8.70
CA THR A 390 25.19 2.81 -8.73
C THR A 390 25.75 2.71 -10.15
N ASP A 391 24.92 2.36 -11.14
CA ASP A 391 25.35 2.29 -12.54
C ASP A 391 25.75 3.67 -13.09
N CYS A 392 25.03 4.71 -12.71
CA CYS A 392 25.16 6.07 -13.25
C CYS A 392 26.23 6.93 -12.57
N LEU A 393 26.59 6.64 -11.31
CA LEU A 393 27.29 7.61 -10.45
C LEU A 393 28.68 8.01 -10.96
N GLU A 394 29.47 7.08 -11.51
CA GLU A 394 30.85 7.39 -11.91
C GLU A 394 30.92 8.45 -13.04
N ASP A 395 30.07 8.32 -14.06
CA ASP A 395 29.94 9.33 -15.13
C ASP A 395 29.47 10.69 -14.57
N ILE A 396 28.48 10.69 -13.68
CA ILE A 396 27.94 11.90 -13.06
C ILE A 396 29.04 12.64 -12.28
N LEU A 397 29.79 11.92 -11.44
CA LEU A 397 30.86 12.50 -10.63
C LEU A 397 32.02 13.04 -11.47
N GLU A 398 32.28 12.49 -12.66
CA GLU A 398 33.27 13.02 -13.60
C GLU A 398 32.74 14.28 -14.31
N TYR A 399 31.52 14.26 -14.84
CA TYR A 399 30.93 15.40 -15.54
C TYR A 399 30.61 16.60 -14.62
N MET A 400 30.42 16.38 -13.31
CA MET A 400 30.39 17.44 -12.29
C MET A 400 31.70 18.26 -12.23
N LYS A 401 32.84 17.71 -12.66
CA LYS A 401 34.15 18.40 -12.70
C LYS A 401 34.37 19.16 -14.01
N HIS A 402 33.49 18.99 -15.00
CA HIS A 402 33.77 19.39 -16.39
C HIS A 402 34.03 20.91 -16.55
N LYS A 403 34.94 21.24 -17.48
CA LYS A 403 35.42 22.62 -17.73
C LYS A 403 34.35 23.61 -18.22
N ASN A 404 33.21 23.14 -18.72
CA ASN A 404 32.08 24.00 -19.11
C ASN A 404 31.08 24.14 -17.94
N PRO A 405 30.86 25.35 -17.38
CA PRO A 405 29.95 25.54 -16.25
C PRO A 405 28.51 25.07 -16.51
N ASN A 406 28.02 25.13 -17.74
CA ASN A 406 26.66 24.67 -18.08
C ASN A 406 26.53 23.15 -17.91
N VAL A 407 27.56 22.41 -18.33
CA VAL A 407 27.62 20.95 -18.18
C VAL A 407 27.67 20.57 -16.71
N LYS A 408 28.45 21.28 -15.87
CA LYS A 408 28.44 21.06 -14.42
C LYS A 408 27.03 21.24 -13.83
N LEU A 409 26.36 22.34 -14.17
CA LEU A 409 25.05 22.71 -13.64
C LEU A 409 23.98 21.69 -14.00
N GLU A 410 23.90 21.28 -15.27
CA GLU A 410 22.91 20.29 -15.69
C GLU A 410 23.25 18.87 -15.20
N THR A 411 24.54 18.54 -15.01
CA THR A 411 24.93 17.27 -14.38
C THR A 411 24.55 17.25 -12.88
N LEU A 412 24.70 18.38 -12.17
CA LEU A 412 24.18 18.56 -10.81
C LEU A 412 22.65 18.39 -10.77
N ARG A 413 21.93 19.03 -11.70
CA ARG A 413 20.46 18.90 -11.81
C ARG A 413 20.03 17.46 -12.09
N PHE A 414 20.76 16.74 -12.94
CA PHE A 414 20.51 15.31 -13.18
C PHE A 414 20.79 14.46 -11.93
N LEU A 415 21.89 14.70 -11.22
CA LEU A 415 22.17 14.05 -9.92
C LEU A 415 21.04 14.29 -8.90
N ILE A 416 20.51 15.51 -8.80
CA ILE A 416 19.37 15.82 -7.93
C ILE A 416 18.15 14.98 -8.35
N ARG A 417 17.81 14.91 -9.65
CA ARG A 417 16.69 14.08 -10.12
C ARG A 417 16.91 12.58 -9.88
N CYS A 418 18.15 12.10 -9.99
CA CYS A 418 18.53 10.73 -9.61
C CYS A 418 18.32 10.47 -8.12
N LEU A 419 18.74 11.40 -7.24
CA LEU A 419 18.57 11.29 -5.79
C LEU A 419 17.10 11.35 -5.38
N ARG A 420 16.30 12.25 -5.96
CA ARG A 420 14.84 12.31 -5.69
C ARG A 420 14.11 11.04 -6.13
N ASN A 421 14.55 10.39 -7.22
CA ASN A 421 13.87 9.21 -7.78
C ASN A 421 14.51 7.85 -7.46
N THR A 422 15.65 7.77 -6.77
CA THR A 422 16.20 6.47 -6.33
C THR A 422 15.25 5.82 -5.34
N ARG A 423 14.92 4.55 -5.56
CA ARG A 423 14.10 3.73 -4.65
C ARG A 423 14.95 3.00 -3.62
N ASP A 424 16.14 2.57 -4.01
CA ASP A 424 17.13 1.96 -3.12
C ASP A 424 18.03 3.02 -2.46
N PHE A 425 18.35 2.77 -1.20
CA PHE A 425 19.13 3.65 -0.34
C PHE A 425 20.63 3.67 -0.74
N PRO A 426 21.24 4.83 -1.02
CA PRO A 426 22.64 4.91 -1.45
C PRO A 426 23.61 4.31 -0.42
N SER A 427 24.59 3.53 -0.88
CA SER A 427 25.59 2.97 0.04
C SER A 427 26.45 4.07 0.68
N LYS A 428 27.12 3.74 1.79
CA LYS A 428 28.01 4.68 2.48
C LYS A 428 29.18 5.17 1.61
N ALA A 429 29.58 4.40 0.59
CA ALA A 429 30.61 4.81 -0.36
C ALA A 429 30.07 5.83 -1.38
N GLU A 430 28.93 5.56 -1.99
CA GLU A 430 28.25 6.46 -2.93
C GLU A 430 27.87 7.78 -2.25
N SER A 431 27.24 7.68 -1.08
CA SER A 431 26.91 8.82 -0.19
C SER A 431 28.10 9.73 0.05
N LYS A 432 29.25 9.14 0.40
CA LYS A 432 30.50 9.88 0.63
C LYS A 432 30.99 10.56 -0.65
N SER A 433 31.02 9.85 -1.77
CA SER A 433 31.50 10.40 -3.04
C SER A 433 30.62 11.55 -3.56
N ILE A 434 29.30 11.45 -3.38
CA ILE A 434 28.32 12.49 -3.74
C ILE A 434 28.50 13.73 -2.86
N ALA A 435 28.64 13.54 -1.54
CA ALA A 435 28.88 14.64 -0.59
C ALA A 435 30.23 15.33 -0.85
N GLU A 436 31.31 14.58 -1.06
CA GLU A 436 32.64 15.15 -1.36
C GLU A 436 32.73 15.83 -2.73
N ALA A 437 31.91 15.45 -3.71
CA ALA A 437 31.87 16.13 -5.02
C ALA A 437 31.01 17.40 -4.97
N SER A 438 29.82 17.32 -4.37
CA SER A 438 28.92 18.45 -4.21
C SER A 438 29.51 19.52 -3.27
N GLY A 439 30.12 19.11 -2.15
CA GLY A 439 30.79 20.02 -1.22
C GLY A 439 31.91 20.86 -1.85
N LYS A 440 32.61 20.34 -2.88
CA LYS A 440 33.61 21.10 -3.66
C LYS A 440 32.97 22.13 -4.59
N LEU A 441 31.74 21.92 -5.06
CA LEU A 441 31.03 22.84 -5.93
C LEU A 441 30.31 23.97 -5.18
N LEU A 442 30.16 23.87 -3.85
CA LEU A 442 29.76 25.00 -2.99
C LEU A 442 30.71 26.21 -3.05
N SER A 443 31.93 26.05 -3.58
CA SER A 443 32.90 27.11 -3.85
C SER A 443 33.16 27.35 -5.35
N ASP A 444 32.33 26.81 -6.25
CA ASP A 444 32.39 27.13 -7.68
C ASP A 444 32.18 28.64 -7.91
N THR A 445 32.79 29.18 -8.97
CA THR A 445 32.72 30.61 -9.30
C THR A 445 31.30 31.06 -9.64
N THR A 446 30.47 30.17 -10.19
CA THR A 446 29.11 30.48 -10.64
C THR A 446 28.06 30.23 -9.54
N ALA A 447 27.17 31.20 -9.31
CA ALA A 447 26.12 31.06 -8.30
C ALA A 447 25.18 29.87 -8.54
N PRO A 448 24.69 29.59 -9.78
CA PRO A 448 23.84 28.43 -10.03
C PRO A 448 24.50 27.07 -9.69
N ALA A 449 25.82 26.93 -9.88
CA ALA A 449 26.52 25.70 -9.52
C ALA A 449 26.68 25.54 -8.00
N ARG A 450 26.92 26.62 -7.26
CA ARG A 450 26.91 26.60 -5.78
C ARG A 450 25.52 26.25 -5.24
N ASP A 451 24.48 26.77 -5.86
CA ASP A 451 23.09 26.55 -5.46
C ASP A 451 22.64 25.11 -5.75
N GLY A 452 22.90 24.60 -6.95
CA GLY A 452 22.65 23.19 -7.29
C GLY A 452 23.50 22.21 -6.46
N ALA A 453 24.69 22.61 -6.02
CA ALA A 453 25.50 21.83 -5.08
C ALA A 453 24.91 21.80 -3.67
N ALA A 454 24.33 22.90 -3.20
CA ALA A 454 23.59 22.93 -1.94
C ALA A 454 22.32 22.07 -2.02
N GLU A 455 21.58 22.14 -3.14
CA GLU A 455 20.39 21.32 -3.37
C GLU A 455 20.71 19.82 -3.46
N ALA A 456 21.80 19.43 -4.14
CA ALA A 456 22.26 18.04 -4.20
C ALA A 456 22.59 17.49 -2.80
N MET A 457 23.19 18.30 -1.92
CA MET A 457 23.47 17.87 -0.54
C MET A 457 22.25 17.92 0.38
N GLY A 458 21.31 18.86 0.20
CA GLY A 458 20.03 18.88 0.92
C GLY A 458 19.17 17.66 0.57
N THR A 459 19.11 17.32 -0.73
CA THR A 459 18.44 16.11 -1.21
C THR A 459 19.10 14.84 -0.65
N LEU A 460 20.44 14.75 -0.65
CA LEU A 460 21.15 13.63 -0.05
C LEU A 460 20.93 13.55 1.48
N MET A 461 20.87 14.68 2.17
CA MET A 461 20.57 14.78 3.60
C MET A 461 19.16 14.30 3.93
N LYS A 462 18.19 14.48 3.01
CA LYS A 462 16.83 13.96 3.17
C LYS A 462 16.78 12.43 3.10
N ILE A 463 17.64 11.82 2.28
CA ILE A 463 17.76 10.36 2.16
C ILE A 463 18.51 9.75 3.35
N LEU A 464 19.64 10.34 3.75
CA LEU A 464 20.54 9.75 4.76
C LEU A 464 20.22 10.14 6.22
N GLY A 465 19.41 11.18 6.41
CA GLY A 465 19.18 11.82 7.71
C GLY A 465 20.36 12.70 8.17
N GLU A 466 20.04 13.76 8.93
CA GLU A 466 21.01 14.79 9.34
C GLU A 466 22.28 14.21 9.99
N ARG A 467 22.09 13.21 10.86
CA ARG A 467 23.17 12.56 11.62
C ARG A 467 24.25 11.93 10.73
N GLN A 468 23.89 11.44 9.54
CA GLN A 468 24.86 10.88 8.60
C GLN A 468 25.53 11.95 7.73
N MET A 469 24.88 13.12 7.53
CA MET A 469 25.44 14.24 6.77
C MET A 469 26.28 15.21 7.58
N ASN A 470 26.08 15.32 8.90
CA ASN A 470 26.85 16.22 9.77
C ASN A 470 28.39 16.19 9.55
N PRO A 471 29.06 15.03 9.35
CA PRO A 471 30.50 14.98 9.05
C PRO A 471 30.92 15.62 7.71
N PHE A 472 29.98 15.86 6.79
CA PHE A 472 30.19 16.55 5.51
C PHE A 472 29.74 18.02 5.54
N LEU A 473 29.00 18.43 6.59
CA LEU A 473 28.61 19.81 6.86
C LEU A 473 29.59 20.52 7.81
N ASP A 474 30.43 19.78 8.51
CA ASP A 474 31.49 20.34 9.34
C ASP A 474 32.53 21.08 8.48
N GLY A 475 33.08 22.17 9.01
CA GLY A 475 33.95 23.10 8.28
C GLY A 475 33.25 24.01 7.25
N LEU A 476 31.96 23.81 6.93
CA LEU A 476 31.19 24.77 6.12
C LEU A 476 30.79 26.02 6.94
N ASP A 477 30.69 27.17 6.27
CA ASP A 477 30.12 28.38 6.85
C ASP A 477 28.59 28.29 7.01
N GLU A 478 28.05 29.18 7.85
CA GLU A 478 26.64 29.14 8.23
C GLU A 478 25.69 29.51 7.08
N ILE A 479 26.11 30.35 6.13
CA ILE A 479 25.29 30.74 4.98
C ILE A 479 25.07 29.52 4.07
N ARG A 480 26.13 28.74 3.81
CA ARG A 480 26.02 27.47 3.09
C ARG A 480 25.17 26.46 3.85
N LYS A 481 25.35 26.31 5.17
CA LYS A 481 24.56 25.38 6.01
C LYS A 481 23.07 25.69 6.00
N VAL A 482 22.69 26.96 6.14
CA VAL A 482 21.28 27.40 6.05
C VAL A 482 20.70 27.01 4.69
N LYS A 483 21.40 27.32 3.58
CA LYS A 483 20.90 27.00 2.24
C LYS A 483 20.78 25.49 1.96
N ILE A 484 21.66 24.67 2.54
CA ILE A 484 21.53 23.20 2.47
C ILE A 484 20.29 22.72 3.25
N LYS A 485 19.97 23.37 4.38
CA LYS A 485 18.76 23.07 5.16
C LYS A 485 17.47 23.47 4.43
N GLU A 486 17.43 24.64 3.81
CA GLU A 486 16.29 25.08 2.97
C GLU A 486 15.94 24.05 1.88
N PHE A 487 16.95 23.46 1.23
CA PHE A 487 16.75 22.38 0.26
C PHE A 487 16.48 21.00 0.90
N PHE A 488 16.97 20.72 2.11
CA PHE A 488 16.60 19.50 2.85
C PHE A 488 15.13 19.53 3.25
N ASP A 489 14.64 20.63 3.80
CA ASP A 489 13.25 20.79 4.25
C ASP A 489 12.28 20.60 3.07
N THR A 490 12.60 21.19 1.92
CA THR A 490 11.81 21.14 0.68
C THR A 490 12.07 19.95 -0.25
N ALA A 491 13.03 19.07 0.06
CA ALA A 491 13.30 17.87 -0.74
C ALA A 491 12.26 16.76 -0.50
N GLU A 492 11.74 16.22 -1.60
CA GLU A 492 10.96 14.97 -1.65
C GLU A 492 11.81 13.87 -2.31
N VAL A 493 11.84 12.67 -1.71
CA VAL A 493 12.71 11.56 -2.13
C VAL A 493 11.99 10.22 -2.03
N LYS A 494 12.22 9.32 -3.00
CA LYS A 494 11.54 8.00 -3.10
C LYS A 494 12.30 6.84 -2.44
N ALA A 495 13.39 7.13 -1.73
CA ALA A 495 14.26 6.12 -1.11
C ALA A 495 13.71 5.67 0.25
N LYS A 496 13.34 4.39 0.38
CA LYS A 496 12.92 3.80 1.68
C LYS A 496 14.13 3.13 2.36
N GLU A 497 14.44 3.47 3.62
CA GLU A 497 15.53 2.83 4.37
C GLU A 497 15.13 1.40 4.79
N LYS A 498 15.78 0.40 4.21
CA LYS A 498 15.63 -1.00 4.64
C LYS A 498 16.52 -1.24 5.88
N PRO A 499 15.96 -1.68 7.03
CA PRO A 499 16.77 -2.13 8.15
C PRO A 499 17.76 -3.19 7.70
N LYS A 500 19.03 -3.06 8.11
CA LYS A 500 20.05 -4.05 7.74
C LYS A 500 19.75 -5.38 8.45
N PRO A 501 19.81 -6.52 7.75
CA PRO A 501 19.76 -7.82 8.40
C PRO A 501 20.80 -7.88 9.52
N VAL A 502 20.35 -8.20 10.74
CA VAL A 502 21.24 -8.36 11.89
C VAL A 502 22.15 -9.54 11.60
N ALA A 503 23.43 -9.26 11.36
CA ALA A 503 24.41 -10.32 11.13
C ALA A 503 24.42 -11.25 12.37
N PRO A 504 24.25 -12.57 12.20
CA PRO A 504 24.15 -13.49 13.32
C PRO A 504 25.42 -13.41 14.18
N PRO A 505 25.30 -13.47 15.52
CA PRO A 505 26.43 -13.28 16.42
C PRO A 505 27.55 -14.29 16.13
N PRO A 506 28.82 -13.87 16.18
CA PRO A 506 29.93 -14.68 15.69
C PRO A 506 30.08 -15.97 16.51
N ALA A 507 29.77 -17.11 15.86
CA ALA A 507 29.86 -18.42 16.47
C ALA A 507 31.24 -18.68 17.07
N THR A 508 31.26 -19.14 18.33
CA THR A 508 32.49 -19.40 19.08
C THR A 508 33.28 -20.55 18.48
N LYS A 509 34.61 -20.40 18.44
CA LYS A 509 35.51 -21.39 17.84
C LYS A 509 35.61 -22.65 18.72
N ALA A 510 35.11 -23.77 18.21
CA ALA A 510 35.49 -25.11 18.68
C ALA A 510 36.72 -25.64 17.91
N HIS A 511 37.47 -26.57 18.51
CA HIS A 511 38.79 -26.99 18.03
C HIS A 511 38.73 -28.12 16.97
N PRO A 512 39.71 -28.23 16.06
CA PRO A 512 39.69 -29.20 14.97
C PRO A 512 40.19 -30.59 15.38
N MET A 513 39.42 -31.63 15.04
CA MET A 513 39.91 -33.01 14.94
C MET A 513 40.18 -33.40 13.48
N LYS A 514 40.97 -34.47 13.27
CA LYS A 514 41.82 -34.62 12.07
C LYS A 514 41.62 -35.95 11.35
N LYS A 515 41.10 -35.87 10.12
CA LYS A 515 41.18 -36.83 8.98
C LYS A 515 40.85 -38.31 9.24
N THR A 516 39.93 -38.82 8.42
CA THR A 516 40.18 -40.03 7.60
C THR A 516 39.89 -39.73 6.11
N LEU A 517 40.09 -40.71 5.23
CA LEU A 517 40.05 -40.61 3.76
C LEU A 517 38.60 -40.74 3.23
N GLY A 518 38.23 -40.36 2.01
CA GLY A 518 38.97 -39.76 0.89
C GLY A 518 38.10 -39.73 -0.39
N GLY A 519 38.67 -39.31 -1.54
CA GLY A 519 38.01 -39.41 -2.86
C GLY A 519 37.51 -38.09 -3.47
N LYS A 520 37.80 -37.91 -4.77
CA LYS A 520 37.36 -36.86 -5.71
C LYS A 520 37.46 -37.45 -7.14
N PRO A 521 36.81 -36.88 -8.17
CA PRO A 521 35.44 -36.33 -8.22
C PRO A 521 34.71 -36.75 -9.53
N GLY A 522 33.46 -36.31 -9.76
CA GLY A 522 33.05 -35.94 -11.13
C GLY A 522 31.67 -36.37 -11.68
N LEU A 523 30.86 -35.33 -11.95
CA LEU A 523 29.96 -35.15 -13.11
C LEU A 523 28.73 -36.06 -13.35
N LYS A 524 27.56 -35.38 -13.32
CA LYS A 524 26.52 -35.30 -14.37
C LYS A 524 25.97 -36.60 -15.02
N LYS A 525 24.65 -36.79 -14.88
CA LYS A 525 23.77 -37.36 -15.92
C LYS A 525 22.51 -36.51 -16.08
N LYS A 526 21.98 -36.42 -17.30
CA LYS A 526 20.66 -35.86 -17.64
C LYS A 526 20.13 -36.59 -18.89
N ALA A 527 18.86 -37.02 -18.85
CA ALA A 527 17.99 -37.50 -19.94
C ALA A 527 18.44 -38.66 -20.89
N PRO A 528 17.57 -39.67 -21.14
CA PRO A 528 17.53 -40.44 -22.39
C PRO A 528 16.61 -39.73 -23.44
N PRO A 529 16.67 -40.09 -24.74
CA PRO A 529 15.84 -41.19 -25.27
C PRO A 529 16.63 -42.16 -26.18
N ALA A 530 15.97 -42.88 -27.10
CA ALA A 530 16.43 -44.17 -27.64
C ALA A 530 16.60 -44.26 -29.17
N ALA A 531 17.46 -45.21 -29.60
CA ALA A 531 17.53 -45.93 -30.89
C ALA A 531 17.69 -45.09 -32.20
N THR A 532 18.41 -45.52 -33.25
CA THR A 532 18.73 -46.87 -33.77
C THR A 532 20.08 -46.92 -34.54
N ALA A 533 20.65 -48.14 -34.62
CA ALA A 533 21.56 -48.68 -35.66
C ALA A 533 22.95 -48.04 -35.98
N PRO A 534 23.94 -48.85 -36.48
CA PRO A 534 25.34 -48.43 -36.77
C PRO A 534 25.65 -48.58 -38.31
N PRO A 535 26.90 -48.74 -38.85
CA PRO A 535 28.24 -48.83 -38.22
C PRO A 535 29.46 -48.19 -38.95
N LEU A 536 30.65 -48.45 -38.36
CA LEU A 536 32.03 -48.54 -38.90
C LEU A 536 33.01 -47.33 -38.82
N PRO A 537 34.34 -47.59 -38.69
CA PRO A 537 35.35 -46.59 -38.27
C PRO A 537 36.60 -46.46 -39.19
N ALA A 538 37.39 -45.40 -38.97
CA ALA A 538 38.83 -45.26 -39.33
C ALA A 538 39.37 -43.90 -38.82
N GLU A 539 40.67 -43.63 -38.65
CA GLU A 539 41.81 -44.49 -38.25
C GLU A 539 43.02 -43.62 -37.80
N GLU A 540 43.38 -43.72 -36.52
CA GLU A 540 44.76 -43.58 -35.98
C GLU A 540 45.56 -42.23 -36.19
N PRO A 541 46.87 -42.06 -35.84
CA PRO A 541 47.33 -40.85 -35.10
C PRO A 541 48.62 -40.18 -35.67
N GLN A 542 49.24 -39.24 -34.93
CA GLN A 542 50.62 -39.40 -34.39
C GLN A 542 51.21 -38.19 -33.63
N ARG A 543 52.06 -38.56 -32.68
CA ARG A 543 53.04 -37.88 -31.80
C ARG A 543 54.33 -37.43 -32.57
N PRO A 544 55.47 -36.98 -31.96
CA PRO A 544 55.80 -36.47 -30.59
C PRO A 544 56.84 -35.28 -30.50
N MET A 545 57.23 -34.91 -29.26
CA MET A 545 58.63 -34.77 -28.74
C MET A 545 59.43 -33.43 -28.65
N ASN A 546 59.32 -32.80 -27.46
CA ASN A 546 60.42 -32.54 -26.47
C ASN A 546 61.57 -31.51 -26.78
N PRO A 547 62.75 -31.54 -26.08
CA PRO A 547 63.11 -30.76 -24.86
C PRO A 547 64.40 -29.87 -25.04
N PRO A 548 65.08 -29.26 -24.02
CA PRO A 548 64.89 -29.14 -22.54
C PRO A 548 64.71 -27.65 -22.10
N ARG A 549 65.13 -27.04 -20.96
CA ARG A 549 65.95 -27.27 -19.71
C ARG A 549 65.40 -26.27 -18.61
N ALA A 550 65.82 -26.09 -17.35
CA ALA A 550 66.88 -26.57 -16.44
C ALA A 550 66.39 -26.52 -14.95
N ILE A 551 67.29 -26.61 -13.93
CA ILE A 551 67.01 -26.87 -12.49
C ILE A 551 68.23 -26.48 -11.58
N PRO A 552 68.22 -26.52 -10.21
CA PRO A 552 67.17 -26.30 -9.18
C PRO A 552 67.63 -25.60 -7.82
N SER A 553 66.70 -25.48 -6.84
CA SER A 553 66.87 -25.65 -5.35
C SER A 553 67.47 -24.61 -4.35
N LYS A 554 66.63 -24.22 -3.35
CA LYS A 554 66.88 -24.12 -1.86
C LYS A 554 67.92 -23.08 -1.34
N LEU A 555 68.06 -22.66 -0.06
CA LEU A 555 67.47 -22.91 1.30
C LEU A 555 67.66 -21.60 2.15
N SER A 556 66.83 -21.15 3.12
CA SER A 556 66.99 -21.37 4.58
C SER A 556 66.38 -20.23 5.47
N ALA A 557 65.80 -20.62 6.62
CA ALA A 557 65.68 -19.99 7.99
C ALA A 557 65.51 -18.45 8.28
N PRO A 558 64.96 -18.05 9.47
CA PRO A 558 64.48 -16.67 9.75
C PRO A 558 65.00 -15.95 11.03
N LYS A 559 64.59 -14.68 11.25
CA LYS A 559 64.67 -13.90 12.52
C LYS A 559 63.58 -12.80 12.49
N ALA A 560 62.47 -12.85 13.24
CA ALA A 560 62.23 -12.71 14.70
C ALA A 560 62.00 -11.24 15.17
N GLY A 561 60.80 -10.97 15.72
CA GLY A 561 60.35 -9.68 16.30
C GLY A 561 58.93 -9.83 16.93
N PRO A 562 58.66 -9.40 18.19
CA PRO A 562 57.46 -9.83 18.94
C PRO A 562 56.41 -8.72 19.22
N GLY A 563 55.37 -9.05 20.01
CA GLY A 563 54.33 -8.11 20.47
C GLY A 563 53.86 -8.34 21.92
N GLY A 564 52.78 -7.67 22.33
CA GLY A 564 52.26 -7.60 23.73
C GLY A 564 52.21 -6.14 24.24
N LEU A 565 51.57 -5.78 25.37
CA LEU A 565 50.71 -6.53 26.30
C LEU A 565 49.78 -5.55 27.09
N LYS A 566 49.28 -5.90 28.29
CA LYS A 566 48.13 -5.25 28.97
C LYS A 566 48.47 -4.30 30.16
N LEU A 567 47.69 -3.21 30.27
CA LEU A 567 46.95 -2.71 31.46
C LEU A 567 47.63 -2.38 32.83
N LYS A 568 47.42 -1.11 33.27
CA LYS A 568 47.30 -0.54 34.66
C LYS A 568 48.53 -0.04 35.47
N LYS A 569 48.19 0.97 36.29
CA LYS A 569 48.87 1.79 37.36
C LYS A 569 49.27 0.96 38.62
N PRO A 570 49.97 1.48 39.68
CA PRO A 570 49.86 2.85 40.27
C PRO A 570 51.14 3.51 40.91
N LEU A 571 50.91 4.62 41.66
CA LEU A 571 51.74 5.35 42.66
C LEU A 571 52.80 6.38 42.19
N GLY A 572 52.93 7.53 42.91
CA GLY A 572 54.10 8.42 42.78
C GLY A 572 54.01 9.97 42.99
N ALA A 573 53.41 10.49 44.07
CA ALA A 573 53.66 11.83 44.71
C ALA A 573 53.49 13.21 43.97
N ALA A 574 52.98 14.20 44.74
CA ALA A 574 53.07 15.69 44.64
C ALA A 574 52.61 16.43 43.34
N GLY A 575 52.09 17.67 43.39
CA GLY A 575 51.66 18.50 44.53
C GLY A 575 51.38 19.97 44.14
N SER A 576 50.32 20.59 44.70
CA SER A 576 49.80 21.95 44.37
C SER A 576 49.28 22.14 42.92
N GLY A 577 48.43 23.11 42.58
CA GLY A 577 47.74 24.16 43.37
C GLY A 577 46.47 24.66 42.65
N THR A 578 45.57 25.35 43.35
CA THR A 578 44.21 25.69 42.87
C THR A 578 44.04 27.15 42.41
N LEU A 579 42.83 27.47 41.87
CA LEU A 579 42.24 28.80 41.60
C LEU A 579 42.61 29.46 40.25
N ALA A 580 41.77 30.27 39.58
CA ALA A 580 40.30 30.46 39.65
C ALA A 580 39.80 31.31 38.44
N SER A 581 38.48 31.48 38.34
CA SER A 581 37.77 32.56 37.63
C SER A 581 36.66 33.09 38.57
N PRO A 582 35.86 34.15 38.27
CA PRO A 582 35.91 35.15 37.18
C PRO A 582 35.80 36.63 37.69
N LYS A 583 35.84 37.65 36.81
CA LYS A 583 34.87 38.78 36.83
C LYS A 583 34.88 39.71 35.59
N ARG A 584 33.90 40.62 35.54
CA ARG A 584 33.57 41.61 34.49
C ARG A 584 33.21 42.96 35.15
N VAL A 585 33.69 44.10 34.61
CA VAL A 585 33.38 45.54 34.90
C VAL A 585 34.58 46.37 34.39
N ALA A 586 34.50 47.60 33.85
CA ALA A 586 33.45 48.38 33.16
C ALA A 586 34.15 49.56 32.37
N ALA A 587 33.42 50.32 31.55
CA ALA A 587 33.92 51.56 30.90
C ALA A 587 33.90 52.79 31.85
N PRO A 588 34.44 53.97 31.47
CA PRO A 588 33.53 55.01 30.91
C PRO A 588 34.12 56.15 30.02
N ARG A 589 33.19 56.86 29.33
CA ARG A 589 33.10 58.34 29.13
C ARG A 589 33.64 59.07 27.86
N ALA A 590 32.70 59.35 26.94
CA ALA A 590 32.44 60.63 26.21
C ALA A 590 33.52 61.18 25.23
N PRO A 591 33.26 62.21 24.36
CA PRO A 591 32.35 63.36 24.49
C PRO A 591 31.05 63.33 23.65
N SER A 592 30.24 64.39 23.81
CA SER A 592 29.06 64.82 23.04
C SER A 592 29.24 66.32 22.68
N PRO A 593 28.24 67.10 22.18
CA PRO A 593 27.04 66.80 21.37
C PRO A 593 26.94 67.71 20.12
N GLU A 594 25.94 67.53 19.23
CA GLU A 594 25.25 68.66 18.57
C GLU A 594 23.86 68.32 17.97
N GLU A 595 22.96 69.29 18.11
CA GLU A 595 21.54 69.56 17.75
C GLU A 595 20.56 68.57 17.02
N GLU A 596 19.26 68.80 17.31
CA GLU A 596 18.07 68.12 16.75
C GLU A 596 17.28 68.99 15.71
N PRO A 597 16.47 68.39 14.82
CA PRO A 597 15.50 69.12 13.97
C PRO A 597 14.19 69.46 14.73
N PRO A 598 13.34 70.41 14.25
CA PRO A 598 12.07 69.99 13.61
C PRO A 598 11.42 71.00 12.61
N ALA A 599 10.20 70.67 12.14
CA ALA A 599 9.19 71.53 11.52
C ALA A 599 7.78 71.12 12.07
N PRO A 600 6.60 71.59 11.58
CA PRO A 600 6.19 72.77 10.78
C PRO A 600 5.01 73.55 11.47
N LYS A 601 4.31 74.47 10.74
CA LYS A 601 2.91 75.01 10.93
C LYS A 601 2.63 76.15 9.90
N VAL A 602 1.42 76.67 9.59
CA VAL A 602 0.03 76.55 10.13
C VAL A 602 -1.06 76.55 9.01
N ALA A 603 -2.35 76.39 9.38
CA ALA A 603 -3.58 76.34 8.53
C ALA A 603 -4.11 77.76 8.11
N PHE A 604 -5.28 78.03 7.48
CA PHE A 604 -6.59 77.35 7.22
C PHE A 604 -7.36 78.17 6.11
N GLY A 605 -8.51 77.83 5.49
CA GLY A 605 -9.34 76.61 5.41
C GLY A 605 -10.88 76.84 5.57
N GLY A 606 -11.73 76.68 4.53
CA GLY A 606 -13.20 76.51 4.74
C GLY A 606 -14.22 76.80 3.60
N ARG A 607 -15.20 75.87 3.43
CA ARG A 607 -16.54 75.96 2.73
C ARG A 607 -16.57 76.30 1.22
N GLY A 608 -17.59 75.95 0.41
CA GLY A 608 -18.92 75.37 0.68
C GLY A 608 -19.51 74.51 -0.47
N LEU A 609 -20.83 74.57 -0.69
CA LEU A 609 -21.62 73.53 -1.40
C LEU A 609 -22.13 73.87 -2.82
N ALA A 610 -22.16 72.85 -3.68
CA ALA A 610 -23.13 72.54 -4.75
C ALA A 610 -23.32 73.43 -6.01
N SER A 611 -23.62 72.73 -7.12
CA SER A 611 -24.36 73.15 -8.33
C SER A 611 -23.62 73.40 -9.66
N ARG A 612 -24.35 73.04 -10.73
CA ARG A 612 -24.09 73.05 -12.19
C ARG A 612 -24.35 74.45 -12.82
N PRO A 613 -24.08 74.70 -14.13
CA PRO A 613 -23.06 74.14 -15.03
C PRO A 613 -22.45 75.18 -16.04
N LEU A 614 -21.66 74.68 -17.01
CA LEU A 614 -21.62 75.10 -18.44
C LEU A 614 -21.24 76.56 -18.82
N ALA A 615 -20.01 76.75 -19.33
CA ALA A 615 -19.74 77.47 -20.59
C ALA A 615 -18.31 77.21 -21.09
N LYS A 616 -18.10 77.35 -22.41
CA LYS A 616 -16.86 77.05 -23.14
C LYS A 616 -16.30 78.36 -23.72
N GLU A 617 -15.01 78.62 -23.52
CA GLU A 617 -14.20 79.30 -24.55
C GLU A 617 -12.69 79.01 -24.40
N VAL A 618 -11.89 79.36 -25.41
CA VAL A 618 -10.58 78.75 -25.69
C VAL A 618 -9.51 79.80 -25.98
N ALA A 619 -8.36 79.69 -25.30
CA ALA A 619 -7.13 80.38 -25.66
C ALA A 619 -6.26 79.52 -26.61
N PRO A 620 -5.45 80.12 -27.50
CA PRO A 620 -4.78 79.39 -28.58
C PRO A 620 -3.65 78.45 -28.09
N PRO A 621 -3.37 77.35 -28.81
CA PRO A 621 -2.40 76.35 -28.39
C PRO A 621 -0.96 76.82 -28.54
N ALA A 622 -0.12 76.47 -27.55
CA ALA A 622 1.33 76.54 -27.68
C ALA A 622 1.82 75.50 -28.72
N ARG A 623 2.91 75.82 -29.42
CA ARG A 623 3.50 74.91 -30.42
C ARG A 623 4.05 73.66 -29.75
N ILE A 624 3.59 72.49 -30.19
CA ILE A 624 4.15 71.20 -29.78
C ILE A 624 5.53 71.05 -30.42
N VAL A 625 6.55 70.76 -29.61
CA VAL A 625 7.82 70.24 -30.09
C VAL A 625 7.65 68.74 -30.36
N ASP A 626 7.64 68.34 -31.63
CA ASP A 626 7.48 66.94 -32.01
C ASP A 626 8.74 66.16 -31.61
N SER A 627 8.61 65.27 -30.63
CA SER A 627 9.68 64.36 -30.24
C SER A 627 9.82 63.31 -31.35
N GLY A 628 10.91 63.46 -32.13
CA GLY A 628 11.22 62.69 -33.33
C GLY A 628 11.55 61.22 -33.12
N LEU A 629 10.69 60.49 -32.41
CA LEU A 629 10.62 59.04 -32.44
C LEU A 629 10.10 58.60 -33.81
N SER A 630 10.82 57.66 -34.41
CA SER A 630 10.46 56.94 -35.63
C SER A 630 9.07 56.31 -35.51
N ALA A 631 8.40 56.11 -36.65
CA ALA A 631 7.14 55.34 -36.69
C ALA A 631 7.30 53.93 -36.09
N LEU A 632 8.51 53.36 -36.20
CA LEU A 632 8.84 52.04 -35.67
C LEU A 632 9.00 52.05 -34.14
N GLU A 633 9.67 53.06 -33.59
CA GLU A 633 9.80 53.28 -32.13
C GLU A 633 8.46 53.66 -31.48
N LYS A 634 7.59 54.38 -32.22
CA LYS A 634 6.22 54.70 -31.79
C LYS A 634 5.35 53.43 -31.72
N ALA A 635 5.50 52.50 -32.67
CA ALA A 635 4.83 51.19 -32.64
C ALA A 635 5.34 50.30 -31.49
N GLU A 636 6.66 50.21 -31.30
CA GLU A 636 7.28 49.47 -30.19
C GLU A 636 6.82 50.00 -28.82
N LEU A 637 6.71 51.32 -28.65
CA LEU A 637 6.14 51.95 -27.45
C LEU A 637 4.66 51.62 -27.22
N GLU A 638 3.90 51.34 -28.27
CA GLU A 638 2.47 50.98 -28.17
C GLU A 638 2.30 49.48 -27.89
N GLU A 639 3.14 48.63 -28.47
CA GLU A 639 3.23 47.20 -28.14
C GLU A 639 3.66 46.98 -26.69
N LEU A 640 4.71 47.65 -26.21
CA LEU A 640 5.17 47.59 -24.81
C LEU A 640 4.11 48.12 -23.82
N ARG A 641 3.23 49.04 -24.23
CA ARG A 641 2.08 49.47 -23.43
C ARG A 641 1.00 48.38 -23.39
N ALA A 642 0.66 47.79 -24.53
CA ALA A 642 -0.29 46.69 -24.60
C ALA A 642 0.19 45.47 -23.81
N GLU A 643 1.49 45.15 -23.81
CA GLU A 643 2.07 44.13 -22.93
C GLU A 643 1.95 44.52 -21.45
N LYS A 644 2.35 45.73 -21.07
CA LYS A 644 2.24 46.22 -19.69
C LYS A 644 0.81 46.10 -19.16
N ASP A 645 -0.19 46.43 -19.96
CA ASP A 645 -1.60 46.35 -19.57
C ASP A 645 -2.10 44.90 -19.48
N ARG A 646 -1.58 43.98 -20.32
CA ARG A 646 -1.80 42.52 -20.16
C ARG A 646 -1.20 42.01 -18.84
N TRP A 647 0.06 42.33 -18.55
CA TRP A 647 0.72 41.99 -17.28
C TRP A 647 -0.03 42.57 -16.07
N ALA A 648 -0.48 43.82 -16.15
CA ALA A 648 -1.28 44.45 -15.09
C ALA A 648 -2.63 43.77 -14.86
N LYS A 649 -3.28 43.26 -15.92
CA LYS A 649 -4.52 42.47 -15.83
C LYS A 649 -4.26 41.10 -15.22
N GLN A 650 -3.23 40.38 -15.67
CA GLN A 650 -2.83 39.09 -15.10
C GLN A 650 -2.53 39.19 -13.59
N ILE A 651 -1.79 40.22 -13.17
CA ILE A 651 -1.50 40.50 -11.75
C ILE A 651 -2.77 40.80 -10.92
N GLN A 652 -3.87 41.26 -11.53
CA GLN A 652 -5.16 41.39 -10.84
C GLN A 652 -5.92 40.07 -10.78
N GLU A 653 -5.84 39.24 -11.83
CA GLU A 653 -6.47 37.92 -11.89
C GLU A 653 -5.81 36.96 -10.88
N GLU A 654 -4.47 36.91 -10.83
CA GLU A 654 -3.70 36.16 -9.81
C GLU A 654 -3.99 36.63 -8.38
N LYS A 655 -4.25 37.93 -8.16
CA LYS A 655 -4.66 38.46 -6.84
C LYS A 655 -6.08 38.05 -6.46
N ALA A 656 -7.01 38.05 -7.41
CA ALA A 656 -8.38 37.60 -7.18
C ALA A 656 -8.45 36.09 -6.92
N GLU A 657 -7.63 35.29 -7.63
CA GLU A 657 -7.48 33.86 -7.40
C GLU A 657 -6.84 33.56 -6.04
N LYS A 658 -5.75 34.24 -5.69
CA LYS A 658 -5.15 34.15 -4.35
C LYS A 658 -6.13 34.53 -3.23
N ALA A 659 -7.02 35.50 -3.45
CA ALA A 659 -8.06 35.85 -2.49
C ALA A 659 -9.11 34.74 -2.33
N LYS A 660 -9.51 34.07 -3.43
CA LYS A 660 -10.41 32.89 -3.36
C LYS A 660 -9.76 31.73 -2.60
N LEU A 661 -8.52 31.38 -2.92
CA LEU A 661 -7.80 30.29 -2.26
C LEU A 661 -7.62 30.56 -0.75
N LEU A 662 -7.40 31.82 -0.34
CA LEU A 662 -7.35 32.20 1.07
C LEU A 662 -8.72 32.12 1.76
N GLN A 663 -9.83 32.35 1.05
CA GLN A 663 -11.18 32.13 1.56
C GLN A 663 -11.44 30.62 1.74
N GLU A 664 -11.13 29.81 0.73
CA GLU A 664 -11.30 28.36 0.74
C GLU A 664 -10.48 27.68 1.85
N ILE A 665 -9.23 28.12 2.09
CA ILE A 665 -8.43 27.67 3.22
C ILE A 665 -9.09 27.99 4.57
N ASN A 666 -9.75 29.15 4.70
CA ASN A 666 -10.47 29.55 5.92
C ASN A 666 -11.73 28.69 6.13
N ASP A 667 -12.52 28.51 5.07
CA ASP A 667 -13.73 27.69 5.09
C ASP A 667 -13.41 26.22 5.41
N LEU A 668 -12.31 25.68 4.88
CA LEU A 668 -11.80 24.33 5.21
C LEU A 668 -11.26 24.23 6.65
N GLN A 669 -10.60 25.28 7.17
CA GLN A 669 -10.20 25.32 8.59
C GLN A 669 -11.42 25.33 9.51
N LEU A 670 -12.49 26.04 9.15
CA LEU A 670 -13.75 26.07 9.89
C LEU A 670 -14.44 24.70 9.89
N GLN A 671 -14.49 24.02 8.74
CA GLN A 671 -15.04 22.65 8.63
C GLN A 671 -14.23 21.65 9.47
N ASN A 672 -12.90 21.74 9.45
CA ASN A 672 -12.04 20.85 10.23
C ASN A 672 -12.27 21.05 11.74
N ALA A 673 -12.42 22.29 12.21
CA ALA A 673 -12.80 22.58 13.60
C ALA A 673 -14.16 21.96 13.97
N GLN A 674 -15.18 22.06 13.10
CA GLN A 674 -16.49 21.45 13.32
C GLN A 674 -16.42 19.92 13.40
N LEU A 675 -15.65 19.27 12.51
CA LEU A 675 -15.43 17.82 12.53
C LEU A 675 -14.72 17.36 13.80
N ILE A 676 -13.78 18.15 14.34
CA ILE A 676 -13.12 17.88 15.63
C ILE A 676 -14.12 17.97 16.80
N GLU A 677 -15.02 18.96 16.79
CA GLU A 677 -16.08 19.06 17.81
C GLU A 677 -17.11 17.91 17.71
N GLU A 678 -17.49 17.49 16.50
CA GLU A 678 -18.37 16.34 16.25
C GLU A 678 -17.74 15.03 16.70
N HIS A 679 -16.51 14.74 16.27
CA HIS A 679 -15.77 13.56 16.70
C HIS A 679 -15.57 13.50 18.22
N THR A 680 -15.33 14.64 18.88
CA THR A 680 -15.19 14.72 20.34
C THR A 680 -16.52 14.43 21.05
N ARG A 681 -17.62 15.01 20.56
CA ARG A 681 -18.99 14.78 21.04
C ARG A 681 -19.43 13.31 20.87
N ASP A 682 -19.10 12.68 19.75
CA ASP A 682 -19.43 11.28 19.51
C ASP A 682 -18.56 10.33 20.34
N ASN A 683 -17.28 10.64 20.58
CA ASN A 683 -16.45 9.88 21.53
C ASN A 683 -17.04 9.90 22.96
N LEU A 684 -17.58 11.04 23.40
CA LEU A 684 -18.28 11.14 24.69
C LEU A 684 -19.60 10.35 24.69
N SER A 685 -20.35 10.37 23.58
CA SER A 685 -21.57 9.56 23.35
C SER A 685 -21.29 8.05 23.40
N ILE A 686 -20.21 7.61 22.77
CA ILE A 686 -19.74 6.21 22.77
C ILE A 686 -19.37 5.79 24.19
N ARG A 687 -18.49 6.54 24.89
CA ARG A 687 -18.09 6.23 26.28
C ARG A 687 -19.26 6.20 27.26
N ALA A 688 -20.27 7.06 27.06
CA ALA A 688 -21.50 7.03 27.85
C ALA A 688 -22.31 5.73 27.62
N LYS A 689 -22.43 5.28 26.37
CA LYS A 689 -23.10 4.01 26.00
C LYS A 689 -22.33 2.79 26.47
N GLU A 690 -21.00 2.78 26.37
CA GLU A 690 -20.12 1.73 26.92
C GLU A 690 -20.33 1.60 28.42
N ALA A 691 -20.34 2.71 29.16
CA ALA A 691 -20.61 2.71 30.60
C ALA A 691 -22.05 2.26 30.96
N GLN A 692 -23.04 2.45 30.08
CA GLN A 692 -24.37 1.87 30.25
C GLN A 692 -24.36 0.36 30.00
N LEU A 693 -23.66 -0.10 28.95
CA LEU A 693 -23.57 -1.50 28.56
C LEU A 693 -22.82 -2.34 29.61
N VAL A 694 -21.77 -1.80 30.22
CA VAL A 694 -21.06 -2.42 31.36
C VAL A 694 -21.99 -2.60 32.57
N ARG A 695 -22.82 -1.60 32.91
CA ARG A 695 -23.83 -1.74 33.99
C ARG A 695 -24.85 -2.81 33.65
N ALA A 696 -25.45 -2.75 32.45
CA ALA A 696 -26.44 -3.73 32.01
C ALA A 696 -25.92 -5.17 32.00
N ARG A 697 -24.63 -5.39 31.68
CA ARG A 697 -23.96 -6.70 31.83
C ARG A 697 -23.85 -7.14 33.30
N SER A 698 -23.41 -6.25 34.19
CA SER A 698 -23.36 -6.54 35.63
C SER A 698 -24.75 -6.84 36.21
N ASP A 699 -25.77 -6.09 35.80
CA ASP A 699 -27.15 -6.32 36.24
C ASP A 699 -27.65 -7.69 35.77
N ALA A 700 -27.39 -8.06 34.50
CA ALA A 700 -27.70 -9.39 33.95
C ALA A 700 -26.98 -10.52 34.70
N GLU A 701 -25.68 -10.38 34.99
CA GLU A 701 -24.90 -11.37 35.74
C GLU A 701 -25.47 -11.58 37.17
N THR A 702 -25.91 -10.51 37.85
CA THR A 702 -26.57 -10.64 39.16
C THR A 702 -27.96 -11.29 39.08
N ALA A 703 -28.69 -11.09 37.97
CA ALA A 703 -29.97 -11.75 37.71
C ALA A 703 -29.76 -13.25 37.44
N GLU A 704 -28.79 -13.63 36.61
CA GLU A 704 -28.42 -15.02 36.34
C GLU A 704 -27.95 -15.73 37.62
N ALA A 705 -27.11 -15.10 38.43
CA ALA A 705 -26.69 -15.63 39.73
C ALA A 705 -27.89 -15.86 40.68
N THR A 706 -28.90 -14.99 40.62
CA THR A 706 -30.15 -15.11 41.39
C THR A 706 -31.02 -16.26 40.88
N VAL A 707 -31.19 -16.41 39.56
CA VAL A 707 -31.89 -17.55 38.95
C VAL A 707 -31.19 -18.87 39.29
N HIS A 708 -29.86 -18.93 39.20
CA HIS A 708 -29.08 -20.10 39.62
C HIS A 708 -29.18 -20.39 41.12
N LYS A 709 -29.44 -19.41 41.98
CA LYS A 709 -29.75 -19.64 43.40
C LYS A 709 -31.17 -20.24 43.55
N GLN A 710 -32.18 -19.61 42.95
CA GLN A 710 -33.57 -20.07 43.00
C GLN A 710 -33.73 -21.49 42.42
N GLN A 711 -33.04 -21.83 41.33
CA GLN A 711 -33.04 -23.18 40.77
C GLN A 711 -32.50 -24.22 41.76
N ARG A 712 -31.41 -23.91 42.48
CA ARG A 712 -30.86 -24.79 43.52
C ARG A 712 -31.80 -24.95 44.71
N GLU A 713 -32.55 -23.91 45.07
CA GLU A 713 -33.58 -23.97 46.11
C GLU A 713 -34.81 -24.79 45.64
N MET A 714 -35.26 -24.61 44.40
CA MET A 714 -36.32 -25.43 43.79
C MET A 714 -35.95 -26.91 43.71
N ASP A 715 -34.74 -27.24 43.28
CA ASP A 715 -34.29 -28.63 43.22
C ASP A 715 -33.98 -29.22 44.61
N ARG A 716 -33.76 -28.38 45.63
CA ARG A 716 -33.78 -28.83 47.03
C ARG A 716 -35.21 -29.18 47.47
N LEU A 717 -36.16 -28.28 47.27
CA LEU A 717 -37.57 -28.48 47.64
C LEU A 717 -38.19 -29.68 46.92
N LYS A 718 -37.88 -29.89 45.63
CA LYS A 718 -38.27 -31.10 44.89
C LYS A 718 -37.73 -32.39 45.52
N ARG A 719 -36.48 -32.41 46.00
CA ARG A 719 -35.88 -33.58 46.69
C ARG A 719 -36.46 -33.80 48.08
N GLU A 720 -36.88 -32.74 48.78
CA GLU A 720 -37.58 -32.83 50.07
C GLU A 720 -39.02 -33.35 49.88
N LEU A 721 -39.75 -32.83 48.89
CA LEU A 721 -41.08 -33.33 48.49
C LEU A 721 -41.06 -34.79 48.02
N ALA A 722 -40.10 -35.17 47.16
CA ALA A 722 -39.95 -36.54 46.68
C ALA A 722 -39.59 -37.55 47.80
N ARG A 723 -39.08 -37.10 48.94
CA ARG A 723 -38.93 -37.93 50.15
C ARG A 723 -40.23 -38.08 50.93
N ALA A 724 -41.04 -37.03 51.01
CA ALA A 724 -42.33 -37.05 51.68
C ALA A 724 -43.40 -37.89 50.95
N VAL A 725 -43.29 -38.03 49.63
CA VAL A 725 -44.32 -38.65 48.76
C VAL A 725 -44.11 -40.15 48.52
N ARG A 726 -43.06 -40.79 49.08
CA ARG A 726 -42.84 -42.25 48.94
C ARG A 726 -43.90 -43.09 49.69
N PRO A 727 -44.76 -43.89 49.02
CA PRO A 727 -45.74 -44.72 49.69
C PRO A 727 -45.19 -46.13 49.98
N THR A 728 -45.44 -46.65 51.18
CA THR A 728 -45.32 -48.08 51.47
C THR A 728 -46.60 -48.80 51.03
N SER A 729 -46.54 -49.51 49.90
CA SER A 729 -47.66 -50.30 49.33
C SER A 729 -47.69 -51.73 49.92
N PRO A 730 -48.82 -52.50 49.84
CA PRO A 730 -49.39 -52.98 48.57
C PRO A 730 -50.92 -52.72 48.39
N ALA A 731 -51.43 -53.03 47.18
CA ALA A 731 -52.84 -52.89 46.75
C ALA A 731 -53.68 -54.17 47.01
N PRO A 732 -55.02 -54.20 46.77
CA PRO A 732 -55.56 -54.41 45.41
C PRO A 732 -56.99 -53.86 45.05
N THR A 733 -57.36 -54.00 43.76
CA THR A 733 -58.71 -54.24 43.14
C THR A 733 -59.89 -53.22 43.15
N ASP A 734 -60.22 -52.76 41.92
CA ASP A 734 -61.50 -52.98 41.17
C ASP A 734 -62.73 -52.01 41.27
N ILE A 735 -63.57 -52.05 40.21
CA ILE A 735 -64.98 -51.59 40.01
C ILE A 735 -65.31 -50.10 39.70
N SER A 736 -65.72 -49.84 38.43
CA SER A 736 -66.75 -48.86 37.91
C SER A 736 -66.60 -47.34 38.24
N GLU A 737 -67.39 -46.36 37.74
CA GLU A 737 -68.59 -46.35 36.85
C GLU A 737 -68.68 -45.07 35.96
N HIS A 738 -69.69 -45.00 35.08
CA HIS A 738 -70.06 -43.92 34.15
C HIS A 738 -70.36 -42.54 34.77
N MET A 739 -70.30 -41.45 33.96
CA MET A 739 -71.50 -40.67 33.54
C MET A 739 -71.22 -39.41 32.65
N TYR A 740 -72.16 -39.12 31.73
CA TYR A 740 -72.59 -37.80 31.15
C TYR A 740 -71.54 -36.77 30.64
N ARG A 741 -71.55 -36.17 29.42
CA ARG A 741 -72.59 -35.82 28.39
C ARG A 741 -73.64 -34.82 28.92
N ASP A 742 -74.00 -33.69 28.28
CA ASP A 742 -74.05 -33.33 26.85
C ASP A 742 -74.15 -31.78 26.63
N SER A 743 -74.14 -31.33 25.37
CA SER A 743 -74.88 -30.21 24.68
C SER A 743 -75.65 -29.10 25.45
N SER A 744 -75.98 -27.90 24.91
CA SER A 744 -75.63 -27.11 23.70
C SER A 744 -76.48 -25.79 23.67
N LEU A 745 -76.36 -24.94 22.62
CA LEU A 745 -77.26 -23.82 22.19
C LEU A 745 -77.30 -22.50 23.04
N ASN A 746 -77.73 -21.31 22.57
CA ASN A 746 -77.75 -20.67 21.22
C ASN A 746 -78.23 -19.19 21.26
N GLY A 747 -77.70 -18.30 20.39
CA GLY A 747 -78.29 -17.02 19.92
C GLY A 747 -78.33 -15.81 20.90
N SER A 748 -78.76 -14.60 20.51
CA SER A 748 -78.79 -13.85 19.22
C SER A 748 -79.29 -12.38 19.46
N TYR A 749 -79.29 -11.52 18.42
CA TYR A 749 -79.78 -10.10 18.37
C TYR A 749 -78.91 -9.04 19.11
N ASN A 750 -78.42 -7.92 18.53
CA ASN A 750 -79.02 -6.78 17.77
C ASN A 750 -79.72 -5.75 18.68
N GLY A 751 -79.43 -4.44 18.74
CA GLY A 751 -78.48 -3.48 18.09
C GLY A 751 -78.77 -2.04 18.63
N GLY A 752 -78.14 -0.90 18.32
CA GLY A 752 -77.03 -0.48 17.43
C GLY A 752 -77.00 1.08 17.27
N ARG A 753 -75.90 1.70 16.80
CA ARG A 753 -75.58 3.18 16.77
C ARG A 753 -75.22 3.78 18.16
N ASN A 754 -74.45 4.87 18.32
CA ASN A 754 -73.84 5.82 17.36
C ASN A 754 -72.45 6.38 17.82
N ASP A 755 -71.77 7.09 16.92
CA ASP A 755 -70.74 8.14 17.09
C ASP A 755 -69.31 7.91 17.67
N SER A 756 -68.34 8.14 16.77
CA SER A 756 -67.07 8.91 16.90
C SER A 756 -65.99 8.58 17.95
N ILE A 757 -64.81 8.20 17.42
CA ILE A 757 -63.47 8.82 17.61
C ILE A 757 -63.24 9.57 18.95
N GLY A 758 -62.28 9.22 19.83
CA GLY A 758 -61.26 8.16 19.77
C GLY A 758 -59.92 8.62 20.38
N ARG A 759 -59.52 8.10 21.55
CA ARG A 759 -58.21 8.39 22.21
C ARG A 759 -57.84 7.35 23.30
N SER A 760 -56.54 7.29 23.58
CA SER A 760 -55.88 6.75 24.80
C SER A 760 -55.90 5.24 25.11
N ALA A 761 -54.74 4.62 24.90
CA ALA A 761 -53.93 3.82 25.84
C ALA A 761 -54.59 3.04 27.02
N GLY A 762 -54.19 1.77 27.17
CA GLY A 762 -54.37 0.98 28.40
C GLY A 762 -53.59 -0.35 28.39
N ASN A 763 -52.68 -0.55 29.33
CA ASN A 763 -51.96 -1.83 29.53
C ASN A 763 -52.88 -2.91 30.15
N ARG A 764 -52.62 -4.20 29.87
CA ARG A 764 -52.18 -5.17 30.91
C ARG A 764 -51.78 -6.57 30.37
N LEU A 765 -50.84 -7.14 31.13
CA LEU A 765 -50.47 -8.54 31.37
C LEU A 765 -51.51 -9.60 30.89
N SER A 766 -51.19 -10.64 30.12
CA SER A 766 -50.22 -11.75 30.29
C SER A 766 -50.62 -12.83 31.32
N PHE A 767 -50.60 -14.12 30.94
CA PHE A 767 -49.88 -15.22 31.64
C PHE A 767 -50.00 -16.58 30.89
N ALA A 768 -49.03 -17.48 31.13
CA ALA A 768 -48.91 -18.95 30.87
C ALA A 768 -49.80 -19.65 29.81
N SER A 769 -49.28 -20.43 28.84
CA SER A 769 -48.35 -21.59 28.89
C SER A 769 -48.95 -22.89 29.45
N THR A 770 -48.74 -24.02 28.75
CA THR A 770 -48.07 -25.23 29.32
C THR A 770 -47.75 -26.35 28.30
N PHE A 771 -46.58 -26.97 28.49
CA PHE A 771 -46.22 -28.39 28.22
C PHE A 771 -46.11 -28.90 26.76
N SER A 772 -45.20 -29.83 26.41
CA SER A 772 -44.20 -30.63 27.18
C SER A 772 -42.84 -30.72 26.44
N GLY A 773 -41.76 -31.26 27.03
CA GLY A 773 -40.55 -31.61 26.21
C GLY A 773 -39.26 -32.09 26.89
N GLU A 774 -38.98 -31.71 28.14
CA GLU A 774 -38.06 -32.32 29.13
C GLU A 774 -36.67 -32.95 28.75
N ASP A 775 -35.61 -32.29 29.25
CA ASP A 775 -34.59 -32.81 30.22
C ASP A 775 -33.53 -33.92 29.92
N LYS A 776 -32.26 -33.52 30.18
CA LYS A 776 -31.26 -34.11 31.15
C LYS A 776 -30.11 -35.09 30.80
N GLU A 777 -28.93 -34.65 31.29
CA GLU A 777 -27.86 -35.34 32.08
C GLU A 777 -26.87 -36.39 31.51
N ASN A 778 -25.58 -36.02 31.64
CA ASN A 778 -24.42 -36.81 32.13
C ASN A 778 -23.86 -38.03 31.35
N GLY A 779 -22.67 -37.86 30.74
CA GLY A 779 -21.42 -37.97 31.53
C GLY A 779 -20.33 -39.00 31.14
N TYR A 780 -19.15 -38.78 31.76
CA TYR A 780 -18.05 -39.71 32.08
C TYR A 780 -16.88 -40.00 31.12
N ASP A 781 -15.68 -39.71 31.65
CA ASP A 781 -14.35 -40.31 31.39
C ASP A 781 -13.68 -40.16 30.00
N ARG A 782 -12.33 -40.23 29.87
CA ARG A 782 -11.30 -40.71 30.83
C ARG A 782 -10.01 -39.88 30.80
N GLY A 783 -9.45 -39.54 31.97
CA GLY A 783 -8.29 -38.62 32.07
C GLY A 783 -7.32 -38.79 33.25
N SER A 784 -7.39 -39.91 33.99
CA SER A 784 -6.43 -40.39 35.01
C SER A 784 -5.85 -39.40 36.05
N ARG A 785 -6.31 -39.51 37.31
CA ARG A 785 -5.57 -39.01 38.48
C ARG A 785 -4.42 -39.96 38.85
N MET A 786 -3.33 -39.41 39.36
CA MET A 786 -2.50 -40.01 40.42
C MET A 786 -2.07 -38.91 41.40
N SER A 787 -1.69 -39.29 42.62
CA SER A 787 -1.36 -38.39 43.75
C SER A 787 -0.31 -39.07 44.66
N PRO A 788 0.05 -38.57 45.86
CA PRO A 788 0.81 -37.33 46.10
C PRO A 788 2.01 -37.56 47.05
N THR A 789 3.04 -36.70 47.03
CA THR A 789 4.11 -36.72 48.06
C THR A 789 4.81 -35.37 48.28
N LEU A 790 4.83 -34.92 49.55
CA LEU A 790 5.93 -34.21 50.27
C LEU A 790 6.44 -32.84 49.70
N ARG A 791 7.10 -31.94 50.45
CA ARG A 791 7.27 -31.70 51.91
C ARG A 791 8.03 -30.35 52.08
N GLU A 792 7.87 -29.69 53.24
CA GLU A 792 8.60 -28.48 53.71
C GLU A 792 8.42 -27.17 52.90
N GLY A 793 8.38 -25.99 53.53
CA GLY A 793 8.40 -25.71 54.98
C GLY A 793 8.28 -24.21 55.32
N THR A 794 8.24 -23.90 56.64
CA THR A 794 8.38 -22.56 57.28
C THR A 794 7.38 -21.45 56.85
N GLU A 795 6.38 -21.10 57.68
CA GLU A 795 6.42 -20.03 58.72
C GLU A 795 6.35 -18.58 58.15
N SER A 796 5.57 -17.63 58.67
CA SER A 796 4.71 -17.54 59.88
C SER A 796 3.43 -16.71 59.55
N GLY A 797 2.30 -16.77 60.28
CA GLY A 797 2.03 -16.09 61.56
C GLY A 797 1.83 -14.56 61.37
N ARG A 798 0.73 -13.89 61.77
CA ARG A 798 -0.41 -14.20 62.66
C ARG A 798 -1.61 -13.25 62.37
N ALA A 799 -2.79 -13.60 62.91
CA ALA A 799 -3.92 -12.79 63.47
C ALA A 799 -4.00 -11.25 63.23
N SER A 800 -5.18 -10.59 63.16
CA SER A 800 -6.56 -11.01 63.48
C SER A 800 -7.63 -10.09 62.83
N ALA A 801 -8.92 -10.36 63.06
CA ALA A 801 -10.06 -9.67 62.43
C ALA A 801 -10.68 -8.50 63.24
N ALA A 802 -11.58 -7.75 62.57
CA ALA A 802 -12.43 -6.63 63.03
C ALA A 802 -11.72 -5.27 63.28
N GLY A 803 -12.30 -4.12 62.87
CA GLY A 803 -13.50 -3.94 62.05
C GLY A 803 -13.92 -2.47 61.84
N SER A 804 -14.74 -2.23 60.80
CA SER A 804 -15.56 -1.04 60.51
C SER A 804 -14.98 0.38 60.76
N ARG A 805 -14.52 1.04 59.68
CA ARG A 805 -14.70 2.50 59.46
C ARG A 805 -14.39 2.89 58.00
N GLY A 806 -15.42 2.90 57.15
CA GLY A 806 -15.34 3.51 55.82
C GLY A 806 -15.86 4.94 55.82
N GLY A 807 -15.35 5.80 54.93
CA GLY A 807 -15.99 7.09 54.60
C GLY A 807 -15.06 8.27 54.28
N ALA A 808 -13.83 8.31 54.82
CA ALA A 808 -12.99 9.52 54.76
C ALA A 808 -12.06 9.59 53.53
N ASP A 809 -11.20 8.60 53.32
CA ASP A 809 -10.01 8.72 52.44
C ASP A 809 -10.31 9.04 50.97
N SER A 810 -11.47 8.60 50.46
CA SER A 810 -11.88 8.86 49.08
C SER A 810 -12.00 10.37 48.79
N ILE A 811 -12.58 11.14 49.71
CA ILE A 811 -12.79 12.58 49.50
C ILE A 811 -11.46 13.35 49.52
N GLU A 812 -10.48 12.91 50.32
CA GLU A 812 -9.13 13.48 50.27
C GLU A 812 -8.38 13.08 48.99
N SER A 813 -8.57 11.85 48.50
CA SER A 813 -8.00 11.38 47.23
C SER A 813 -8.46 12.25 46.06
N TRP A 814 -9.78 12.49 45.93
CA TRP A 814 -10.32 13.37 44.88
C TRP A 814 -9.84 14.82 45.01
N LYS A 815 -9.70 15.36 46.22
CA LYS A 815 -9.13 16.71 46.43
C LYS A 815 -7.65 16.78 46.02
N ARG A 816 -6.82 15.79 46.39
CA ARG A 816 -5.41 15.72 45.96
C ARG A 816 -5.28 15.54 44.45
N ALA A 817 -6.19 14.81 43.80
CA ALA A 817 -6.23 14.69 42.35
C ALA A 817 -6.56 16.02 41.66
N ALA A 818 -7.55 16.76 42.17
CA ALA A 818 -7.90 18.10 41.66
C ALA A 818 -6.77 19.12 41.87
N GLU A 819 -6.11 19.09 43.03
CA GLU A 819 -4.93 19.91 43.36
C GLU A 819 -3.78 19.65 42.36
N VAL A 820 -3.42 18.38 42.13
CA VAL A 820 -2.39 17.99 41.14
C VAL A 820 -2.78 18.40 39.73
N THR A 821 -4.05 18.27 39.35
CA THR A 821 -4.53 18.68 38.01
C THR A 821 -4.45 20.20 37.83
N SER A 822 -4.79 20.97 38.87
CA SER A 822 -4.65 22.43 38.89
C SER A 822 -3.19 22.86 38.77
N GLN A 823 -2.29 22.26 39.55
CA GLN A 823 -0.85 22.54 39.48
C GLN A 823 -0.21 22.11 38.15
N LEU A 824 -0.72 21.05 37.51
CA LEU A 824 -0.29 20.65 36.17
C LEU A 824 -0.74 21.68 35.12
N LYS A 825 -1.98 22.16 35.20
CA LYS A 825 -2.50 23.20 34.29
C LYS A 825 -1.75 24.53 34.44
N LEU A 826 -1.50 24.99 35.67
CA LEU A 826 -0.67 26.16 35.95
C LEU A 826 0.77 26.01 35.42
N ARG A 827 1.34 24.80 35.42
CA ARG A 827 2.64 24.54 34.79
C ARG A 827 2.59 24.60 33.27
N ILE A 828 1.50 24.16 32.64
CA ILE A 828 1.32 24.24 31.19
C ILE A 828 1.15 25.71 30.76
N GLU A 829 0.32 26.49 31.46
CA GLU A 829 0.14 27.93 31.22
C GLU A 829 1.46 28.72 31.38
N VAL A 830 2.37 28.29 32.27
CA VAL A 830 3.73 28.84 32.42
C VAL A 830 4.68 28.45 31.28
N PHE A 831 4.44 27.35 30.56
CA PHE A 831 5.25 26.91 29.42
C PHE A 831 4.74 27.44 28.06
N GLU A 832 3.44 27.77 27.93
CA GLU A 832 2.87 28.35 26.69
C GLU A 832 3.18 29.84 26.48
N HIS A 833 3.95 30.50 27.36
CA HIS A 833 4.28 31.93 27.27
C HIS A 833 5.80 32.26 27.28
N PRO A 834 6.55 31.88 26.22
CA PRO A 834 7.83 32.53 25.95
C PRO A 834 7.61 34.02 25.63
N HIS A 835 8.36 34.92 26.28
CA HIS A 835 8.15 36.37 26.18
C HIS A 835 8.29 36.94 24.76
N VAL A 836 7.16 37.29 24.14
CA VAL A 836 7.10 38.28 23.05
C VAL A 836 6.54 39.59 23.62
N GLN A 837 7.42 40.53 23.96
CA GLN A 837 7.05 41.88 24.39
C GLN A 837 6.56 42.71 23.18
N PRO A 838 5.32 43.22 23.16
CA PRO A 838 4.76 43.91 22.00
C PRO A 838 5.13 45.40 21.97
N LEU A 839 6.27 45.72 21.34
CA LEU A 839 6.71 47.11 21.13
C LEU A 839 6.05 47.77 19.91
N TYR A 840 4.74 48.06 19.97
CA TYR A 840 4.07 48.88 18.95
C TYR A 840 2.92 49.76 19.49
N VAL A 841 3.27 50.80 20.26
CA VAL A 841 2.48 52.03 20.35
C VAL A 841 3.41 53.24 20.29
N PHE A 842 3.46 53.93 19.15
CA PHE A 842 3.09 55.34 19.06
C PHE A 842 3.00 55.82 17.60
N THR A 843 1.83 56.37 17.26
CA THR A 843 1.47 57.20 16.11
C THR A 843 2.58 57.62 15.12
N ASN A 844 2.47 57.20 13.85
CA ASN A 844 3.09 57.95 12.74
C ASN A 844 2.04 58.83 12.03
N LYS A 845 1.97 60.10 12.44
CA LYS A 845 1.00 61.08 11.95
C LYS A 845 1.49 61.75 10.66
N ARG A 846 1.38 61.01 9.55
CA ARG A 846 1.44 61.43 8.14
C ARG A 846 1.45 62.95 7.91
N HIS A 847 2.57 63.52 7.41
CA HIS A 847 2.68 64.43 6.24
C HIS A 847 3.98 65.29 6.22
N SER A 848 4.56 65.41 5.01
CA SER A 848 5.25 66.59 4.47
C SER A 848 6.50 67.16 5.17
N LYS A 849 7.67 66.70 4.72
CA LYS A 849 8.60 67.55 3.95
C LYS A 849 9.32 66.74 2.89
#